data_AF-A0AA88XI71-F1
#
_entry.id   AF-A0AA88XI71-F1
#
_cell.length_a   1.000
_cell.length_b   1.000
_cell.length_c   1.000
_cell.angle_alpha   90.00
_cell.angle_beta   90.00
_cell.angle_gamma   90.00
#
_symmetry.space_group_name_H-M   'P 1'
#
loop_
_entity.id
_entity.type
_entity.pdbx_description
1 polymer ?
#
loop_
_entity_poly.entity_id
_entity_poly.type
_entity_poly.pdbx_seq_one_letter_code
_entity_poly.pdbx_strand_id
1 'polypeptide(L)'
;MCSGIESSSVQLVEAAKWTLKQLNEQGYLPGFTLGIRVTPTCHVAGKAVENTVKFLNNIEAEIGNSSIISLLGPEFSSEAANTSSFISSLPENKHIPQFIFSATAESLSDQAKYGNIKRVVPSDNLQVKTIISLLLKVEWNYVAVLYLDDTYGKGAFQEFQIIARTHDICIPYHKSLSVGTYGELNPTEITDSLDTIINYPESPIHGVVVFSSSKTARDILRSAEIRRRQNTFQLAFVFSDGVGLNLQTFSDNDQIIDIAKGSFIASPPIINFPNFTSHWNDIFNNKQTLDTESKTNPWLLEVFKDFNLCSPSGSIDDCTITESGRLRAIYQSKYVGYTILSVITIAKLMKETHGRTCSSNGICPELQTLMENNKGFLTSISDDLKVNLGEEFPSFGVEKNFSLSFATDIQHSSTGSDYDIFQFGECTSSTDSYCIEKVGSFKNNSFEFDQGKSIHPVLKAQCDMDRTCVQCSNSHLYDAVYVEPGDLYVVGLAPVYDKSTDNPMACTNIRQRLGVELIEAMAFAVKTINERQGEYSNYFPGKKIGFILLNPCDQPLRGQNLLVSMLEKGIKLLNESTIYVHDKILGFVAGYTSIMSQYTSLVLTPYRYVQIAYASLAAFLSDRTTYPYFLRVGTPENNLANSVVRLVKSLDDSNFIQILYSEGVYGEGGRDAILREAKALKVCVTATYKVIEGGQHSKILPDLRRNSYAKIVIVIVHSFVLLDMINAIYDDLEPGEFIFIASAAWSDRLELIMSRPKFAGFFSYAMEIPAKPTFIDYLNEKVFLTDKNPWLIKYVEEKNTCYLPGSFSKKGKQPCGNLTLAPVGSELELWTMFAMTAMFSLLGGTNEVFQSLCGSQTDRICADYMARPEVVYESIKKQTAVIGDSEGPTRTFDDNGDGMVGAVIYQVWKSPDDPTKLIYGRVGKAKPGEGGHDVNTKLFQFPNGDPKSVCPDPRSCAKCFDDQQNNTGQSDKKTEEDTSSIIALATVVPILAVAVIVLSIVLFCKYRKEKCTDKTYDEAYLHPIPDNYDRPPQGYNPQGNIGQQQHNYVLQNLQHENFPQQQQGNMAHTQQQSNMEEAPQQDRVLRHPQDNMGQYVQQERIQSYDRIH
;
A
#
# COMPACT_ATOMS: atom_id res chain seq x y z
N MET A 1 -39.16 0.92 23.55
CA MET A 1 -40.26 0.51 22.65
C MET A 1 -39.86 0.90 21.24
N CYS A 2 -40.50 0.36 20.20
CA CYS A 2 -40.21 0.75 18.82
C CYS A 2 -41.14 1.91 18.42
N SER A 3 -40.63 2.87 17.65
CA SER A 3 -41.24 4.20 17.43
C SER A 3 -41.79 4.44 16.02
N GLY A 4 -41.68 3.45 15.13
CA GLY A 4 -42.16 3.53 13.75
C GLY A 4 -42.10 2.16 13.07
N ILE A 5 -42.57 2.11 11.83
CA ILE A 5 -42.65 0.92 10.99
C ILE A 5 -41.76 1.07 9.75
N GLU A 6 -41.22 -0.04 9.25
CA GLU A 6 -40.39 -0.07 8.05
C GLU A 6 -41.07 -0.95 6.98
N SER A 7 -41.53 -0.30 5.91
CA SER A 7 -42.28 -0.95 4.83
C SER A 7 -41.45 -1.97 4.04
N SER A 8 -40.13 -1.74 3.91
CA SER A 8 -39.15 -2.70 3.39
C SER A 8 -39.20 -4.01 4.17
N SER A 9 -39.00 -3.97 5.49
CA SER A 9 -38.96 -5.15 6.35
C SER A 9 -40.31 -5.89 6.39
N VAL A 10 -41.44 -5.17 6.35
CA VAL A 10 -42.79 -5.78 6.27
C VAL A 10 -43.02 -6.49 4.92
N GLN A 11 -42.46 -5.99 3.83
CA GLN A 11 -42.47 -6.67 2.52
C GLN A 11 -41.61 -7.95 2.56
N LEU A 12 -40.48 -7.97 3.28
CA LEU A 12 -39.69 -9.18 3.48
C LEU A 12 -40.44 -10.23 4.32
N VAL A 13 -41.17 -9.80 5.36
CA VAL A 13 -42.07 -10.67 6.14
C VAL A 13 -43.17 -11.26 5.25
N GLU A 14 -43.76 -10.45 4.37
CA GLU A 14 -44.79 -10.92 3.44
C GLU A 14 -44.23 -11.89 2.39
N ALA A 15 -43.02 -11.66 1.89
CA ALA A 15 -42.32 -12.57 0.99
C ALA A 15 -42.05 -13.94 1.64
N ALA A 16 -41.64 -13.95 2.92
CA ALA A 16 -41.48 -15.19 3.68
C ALA A 16 -42.82 -15.92 3.90
N LYS A 17 -43.88 -15.21 4.31
CA LYS A 17 -45.24 -15.75 4.46
C LYS A 17 -45.75 -16.38 3.16
N TRP A 18 -45.68 -15.64 2.06
CA TRP A 18 -46.16 -16.06 0.75
C TRP A 18 -45.41 -17.30 0.24
N THR A 19 -44.08 -17.35 0.44
CA THR A 19 -43.26 -18.51 0.06
C THR A 19 -43.67 -19.77 0.84
N LEU A 20 -43.85 -19.65 2.17
CA LEU A 20 -44.32 -20.77 3.00
C LEU A 20 -45.71 -21.25 2.58
N LYS A 21 -46.63 -20.32 2.30
CA LYS A 21 -47.98 -20.60 1.79
C LYS A 21 -47.91 -21.43 0.51
N GLN A 22 -47.13 -21.01 -0.49
CA GLN A 22 -46.94 -21.75 -1.74
C GLN A 22 -46.35 -23.17 -1.52
N LEU A 23 -45.30 -23.29 -0.70
CA LEU A 23 -44.67 -24.59 -0.40
C LEU A 23 -45.61 -25.56 0.31
N ASN A 24 -46.45 -25.05 1.22
CA ASN A 24 -47.45 -25.83 1.95
C ASN A 24 -48.63 -26.24 1.06
N GLU A 25 -49.17 -25.32 0.24
CA GLU A 25 -50.26 -25.58 -0.71
C GLU A 25 -49.88 -26.65 -1.76
N GLN A 26 -48.60 -26.74 -2.12
CA GLN A 26 -48.05 -27.75 -3.02
C GLN A 26 -47.71 -29.09 -2.35
N GLY A 27 -47.76 -29.17 -1.01
CA GLY A 27 -47.28 -30.34 -0.27
C GLY A 27 -45.79 -30.63 -0.53
N TYR A 28 -44.96 -29.60 -0.70
CA TYR A 28 -43.54 -29.77 -1.03
C TYR A 28 -42.81 -30.64 0.00
N LEU A 29 -43.21 -30.55 1.27
CA LEU A 29 -42.77 -31.44 2.35
C LEU A 29 -43.77 -32.60 2.55
N PRO A 30 -43.30 -33.85 2.70
CA PRO A 30 -44.16 -35.03 2.68
C PRO A 30 -44.98 -35.17 3.97
N GLY A 31 -46.18 -34.61 3.99
CA GLY A 31 -47.17 -34.82 5.06
C GLY A 31 -47.04 -33.93 6.31
N PHE A 32 -46.29 -32.83 6.22
CA PHE A 32 -46.23 -31.79 7.25
C PHE A 32 -45.98 -30.42 6.59
N THR A 33 -46.29 -29.35 7.31
CA THR A 33 -46.18 -27.95 6.83
C THR A 33 -45.14 -27.16 7.62
N LEU A 34 -44.64 -26.07 7.05
CA LEU A 34 -43.80 -25.09 7.75
C LEU A 34 -44.60 -23.83 8.09
N GLY A 35 -44.36 -23.28 9.27
CA GLY A 35 -44.86 -21.98 9.71
C GLY A 35 -43.73 -21.02 10.05
N ILE A 36 -44.07 -19.74 10.24
CA ILE A 36 -43.15 -18.69 10.69
C ILE A 36 -43.78 -17.90 11.83
N ARG A 37 -42.95 -17.47 12.79
CA ARG A 37 -43.31 -16.47 13.79
C ARG A 37 -42.25 -15.38 13.76
N VAL A 38 -42.69 -14.13 13.61
CA VAL A 38 -41.83 -12.96 13.43
C VAL A 38 -41.87 -12.09 14.68
N THR A 39 -40.74 -11.47 15.02
CA THR A 39 -40.65 -10.42 16.05
C THR A 39 -39.83 -9.25 15.53
N PRO A 40 -40.21 -8.00 15.80
CA PRO A 40 -39.44 -6.84 15.38
C PRO A 40 -38.18 -6.69 16.24
N THR A 41 -37.03 -6.50 15.59
CA THR A 41 -35.74 -6.20 16.23
C THR A 41 -35.54 -4.69 16.44
N CYS A 42 -36.14 -3.89 15.57
CA CYS A 42 -36.18 -2.42 15.64
C CYS A 42 -34.78 -1.78 15.59
N HIS A 43 -33.88 -2.33 14.77
CA HIS A 43 -32.50 -1.87 14.57
C HIS A 43 -31.63 -1.94 15.85
N VAL A 44 -31.99 -2.78 16.81
CA VAL A 44 -31.29 -2.95 18.09
C VAL A 44 -30.87 -4.41 18.25
N ALA A 45 -29.58 -4.68 18.08
CA ALA A 45 -29.02 -6.03 18.21
C ALA A 45 -29.28 -6.70 19.57
N GLY A 46 -29.34 -5.92 20.66
CA GLY A 46 -29.75 -6.43 21.98
C GLY A 46 -31.21 -6.93 22.01
N LYS A 47 -32.11 -6.31 21.22
CA LYS A 47 -33.50 -6.73 21.06
C LYS A 47 -33.61 -7.98 20.20
N ALA A 48 -32.80 -8.08 19.14
CA ALA A 48 -32.70 -9.31 18.34
C ALA A 48 -32.27 -10.51 19.21
N VAL A 49 -31.27 -10.33 20.08
CA VAL A 49 -30.86 -11.36 21.06
C VAL A 49 -31.97 -11.62 22.08
N GLU A 50 -32.58 -10.61 22.69
CA GLU A 50 -33.70 -10.78 23.65
C GLU A 50 -34.86 -11.61 23.07
N ASN A 51 -35.24 -11.34 21.82
CA ASN A 51 -36.28 -12.09 21.12
C ASN A 51 -35.82 -13.54 20.82
N THR A 52 -34.57 -13.73 20.40
CA THR A 52 -33.97 -15.07 20.14
C THR A 52 -33.92 -15.92 21.42
N VAL A 53 -33.53 -15.33 22.56
CA VAL A 53 -33.56 -15.97 23.89
C VAL A 53 -34.97 -16.44 24.22
N LYS A 54 -35.99 -15.60 24.00
CA LYS A 54 -37.40 -15.96 24.25
C LYS A 54 -37.88 -17.08 23.35
N PHE A 55 -37.55 -17.03 22.06
CA PHE A 55 -37.88 -18.09 21.10
C PHE A 55 -37.31 -19.44 21.49
N LEU A 56 -36.06 -19.49 21.96
CA LEU A 56 -35.41 -20.75 22.34
C LEU A 56 -35.91 -21.31 23.70
N ASN A 57 -36.46 -20.47 24.58
CA ASN A 57 -36.84 -20.85 25.94
C ASN A 57 -38.36 -21.09 26.14
N ASN A 58 -39.26 -20.37 25.44
CA ASN A 58 -40.71 -20.36 25.74
C ASN A 58 -41.59 -21.21 24.79
N ILE A 59 -41.04 -22.25 24.15
CA ILE A 59 -41.69 -22.96 23.03
C ILE A 59 -43.03 -23.63 23.43
N GLU A 60 -43.07 -24.33 24.57
CA GLU A 60 -44.18 -25.23 24.92
C GLU A 60 -45.51 -24.51 25.22
N ALA A 61 -45.47 -23.26 25.69
CA ALA A 61 -46.66 -22.56 26.19
C ALA A 61 -47.47 -21.84 25.09
N GLU A 62 -46.88 -21.53 23.93
CA GLU A 62 -47.50 -20.67 22.91
C GLU A 62 -47.54 -21.28 21.50
N ILE A 63 -46.77 -22.35 21.21
CA ILE A 63 -46.59 -22.88 19.84
C ILE A 63 -47.10 -24.33 19.70
N GLY A 64 -47.57 -24.95 20.78
CA GLY A 64 -48.04 -26.34 20.80
C GLY A 64 -46.95 -27.33 20.42
N ASN A 65 -47.29 -28.42 19.71
CA ASN A 65 -46.36 -29.48 19.28
C ASN A 65 -45.43 -29.05 18.11
N SER A 66 -45.00 -27.79 18.05
CA SER A 66 -44.23 -27.22 16.94
C SER A 66 -42.77 -26.95 17.33
N SER A 67 -41.82 -27.56 16.62
CA SER A 67 -40.38 -27.35 16.89
C SER A 67 -39.79 -26.22 16.03
N ILE A 68 -38.93 -25.39 16.62
CA ILE A 68 -38.12 -24.40 15.87
C ILE A 68 -36.94 -25.11 15.20
N ILE A 69 -36.89 -25.06 13.86
CA ILE A 69 -35.81 -25.66 13.05
C ILE A 69 -34.74 -24.66 12.59
N SER A 70 -35.05 -23.36 12.49
CA SER A 70 -34.13 -22.36 11.93
C SER A 70 -34.48 -20.95 12.43
N LEU A 71 -33.48 -20.07 12.46
CA LEU A 71 -33.70 -18.62 12.44
C LEU A 71 -33.65 -18.11 10.99
N LEU A 72 -34.40 -17.04 10.72
CA LEU A 72 -34.43 -16.31 9.44
C LEU A 72 -34.18 -14.83 9.75
N GLY A 73 -33.16 -14.25 9.13
CA GLY A 73 -32.61 -12.95 9.52
C GLY A 73 -31.72 -13.02 10.77
N PRO A 74 -31.57 -11.93 11.55
CA PRO A 74 -32.13 -10.59 11.34
C PRO A 74 -31.67 -9.88 10.05
N GLU A 75 -32.23 -8.69 9.80
CA GLU A 75 -31.98 -7.91 8.58
C GLU A 75 -30.58 -7.24 8.57
N PHE A 76 -30.04 -6.87 9.75
CA PHE A 76 -28.81 -6.07 9.87
C PHE A 76 -27.62 -6.87 10.40
N SER A 77 -26.42 -6.57 9.89
CA SER A 77 -25.17 -7.30 10.18
C SER A 77 -24.79 -7.34 11.67
N SER A 78 -25.05 -6.27 12.42
CA SER A 78 -24.82 -6.22 13.88
C SER A 78 -25.81 -7.06 14.67
N GLU A 79 -27.07 -7.12 14.23
CA GLU A 79 -28.10 -7.98 14.79
C GLU A 79 -27.81 -9.46 14.50
N ALA A 80 -27.37 -9.78 13.27
CA ALA A 80 -26.94 -11.11 12.84
C ALA A 80 -25.70 -11.60 13.64
N ALA A 81 -24.65 -10.78 13.74
CA ALA A 81 -23.46 -11.10 14.53
C ALA A 81 -23.79 -11.45 15.98
N ASN A 82 -24.64 -10.65 16.64
CA ASN A 82 -24.96 -10.83 18.05
C ASN A 82 -25.91 -12.02 18.29
N THR A 83 -26.87 -12.27 17.39
CA THR A 83 -27.76 -13.44 17.48
C THR A 83 -27.00 -14.75 17.20
N SER A 84 -26.12 -14.78 16.20
CA SER A 84 -25.23 -15.91 15.92
C SER A 84 -24.26 -16.18 17.08
N SER A 85 -23.64 -15.13 17.64
CA SER A 85 -22.75 -15.25 18.82
C SER A 85 -23.49 -15.84 20.03
N PHE A 86 -24.75 -15.44 20.25
CA PHE A 86 -25.58 -16.02 21.30
C PHE A 86 -25.93 -17.49 21.01
N ILE A 87 -26.38 -17.83 19.81
CA ILE A 87 -26.72 -19.21 19.42
C ILE A 87 -25.50 -20.14 19.54
N SER A 88 -24.32 -19.66 19.14
CA SER A 88 -23.04 -20.38 19.19
C SER A 88 -22.43 -20.45 20.61
N SER A 89 -23.06 -19.83 21.61
CA SER A 89 -22.71 -19.96 23.04
C SER A 89 -23.52 -21.04 23.77
N LEU A 90 -24.47 -21.66 23.06
CA LEU A 90 -25.27 -22.78 23.57
C LEU A 90 -24.50 -24.10 23.42
N PRO A 91 -24.97 -25.21 24.01
CA PRO A 91 -24.48 -26.53 23.64
C PRO A 91 -24.68 -26.80 22.15
N GLU A 92 -23.72 -27.46 21.50
CA GLU A 92 -23.70 -27.75 20.06
C GLU A 92 -25.01 -28.37 19.55
N ASN A 93 -25.60 -29.29 20.32
CA ASN A 93 -26.86 -29.94 20.00
C ASN A 93 -28.11 -29.01 20.07
N LYS A 94 -27.92 -27.74 20.46
CA LYS A 94 -28.92 -26.66 20.47
C LYS A 94 -28.60 -25.53 19.49
N HIS A 95 -27.47 -25.55 18.78
CA HIS A 95 -27.20 -24.59 17.71
C HIS A 95 -28.31 -24.69 16.65
N ILE A 96 -29.00 -23.58 16.35
CA ILE A 96 -29.91 -23.51 15.21
C ILE A 96 -29.21 -22.83 14.03
N PRO A 97 -29.46 -23.28 12.78
CA PRO A 97 -28.98 -22.56 11.61
C PRO A 97 -29.65 -21.18 11.54
N GLN A 98 -28.92 -20.22 11.00
CA GLN A 98 -29.37 -18.83 10.86
C GLN A 98 -29.18 -18.37 9.40
N PHE A 99 -30.28 -18.30 8.65
CA PHE A 99 -30.25 -17.89 7.26
C PHE A 99 -30.41 -16.37 7.14
N ILE A 100 -29.42 -15.71 6.55
CA ILE A 100 -29.39 -14.24 6.39
C ILE A 100 -29.48 -13.81 4.93
N PHE A 101 -30.40 -12.90 4.63
CA PHE A 101 -30.80 -12.47 3.27
C PHE A 101 -30.39 -11.03 2.92
N SER A 102 -29.82 -10.29 3.87
CA SER A 102 -29.52 -8.85 3.75
C SER A 102 -28.31 -8.39 4.56
N ALA A 103 -27.83 -9.19 5.52
CA ALA A 103 -26.64 -8.89 6.30
C ALA A 103 -25.37 -9.28 5.50
N THR A 104 -24.75 -8.30 4.85
CA THR A 104 -23.63 -8.48 3.91
C THR A 104 -22.24 -8.47 4.57
N ALA A 105 -22.11 -8.05 5.85
CA ALA A 105 -20.82 -7.82 6.49
C ALA A 105 -19.85 -9.00 6.33
N GLU A 106 -18.63 -8.70 5.87
CA GLU A 106 -17.61 -9.69 5.53
C GLU A 106 -17.30 -10.63 6.71
N SER A 107 -17.20 -10.07 7.92
CA SER A 107 -16.92 -10.86 9.13
C SER A 107 -17.91 -12.00 9.39
N LEU A 108 -19.14 -11.96 8.85
CA LEU A 108 -20.13 -13.04 8.98
C LEU A 108 -19.81 -14.29 8.14
N SER A 109 -18.81 -14.23 7.25
CA SER A 109 -18.28 -15.41 6.54
C SER A 109 -17.30 -16.23 7.40
N ASP A 110 -16.82 -15.72 8.54
CA ASP A 110 -15.96 -16.45 9.48
C ASP A 110 -16.69 -17.65 10.09
N GLN A 111 -16.48 -18.84 9.51
CA GLN A 111 -17.09 -20.09 9.97
C GLN A 111 -16.56 -20.56 11.34
N ALA A 112 -15.38 -20.11 11.78
CA ALA A 112 -14.85 -20.46 13.09
C ALA A 112 -15.55 -19.68 14.22
N LYS A 113 -16.05 -18.47 13.91
CA LYS A 113 -16.80 -17.62 14.86
C LYS A 113 -18.32 -17.70 14.71
N TYR A 114 -18.83 -17.88 13.50
CA TYR A 114 -20.24 -17.80 13.16
C TYR A 114 -20.75 -19.00 12.33
N GLY A 115 -20.16 -20.19 12.49
CA GLY A 115 -20.49 -21.39 11.69
C GLY A 115 -21.96 -21.88 11.72
N ASN A 116 -22.83 -21.25 12.51
CA ASN A 116 -24.29 -21.47 12.43
C ASN A 116 -24.98 -20.58 11.37
N ILE A 117 -24.31 -19.55 10.83
CA ILE A 117 -24.83 -18.69 9.76
C ILE A 117 -24.72 -19.40 8.41
N LYS A 118 -25.80 -19.33 7.62
CA LYS A 118 -25.80 -19.68 6.20
C LYS A 118 -26.31 -18.48 5.40
N ARG A 119 -25.37 -17.68 4.87
CA ARG A 119 -25.62 -16.45 4.09
C ARG A 119 -26.27 -16.83 2.75
N VAL A 120 -27.35 -16.15 2.34
CA VAL A 120 -27.97 -16.33 0.99
C VAL A 120 -27.86 -15.10 0.08
N VAL A 121 -27.30 -14.00 0.58
CA VAL A 121 -26.93 -12.77 -0.16
C VAL A 121 -25.40 -12.70 -0.33
N PRO A 122 -24.84 -12.02 -1.36
CA PRO A 122 -23.38 -11.79 -1.45
C PRO A 122 -22.77 -11.06 -0.23
N SER A 123 -21.44 -11.19 -0.07
CA SER A 123 -20.66 -10.57 1.00
C SER A 123 -20.05 -9.21 0.61
N ASP A 124 -19.70 -8.40 1.61
CA ASP A 124 -19.16 -7.06 1.40
C ASP A 124 -17.79 -7.04 0.68
N ASN A 125 -17.02 -8.13 0.67
CA ASN A 125 -15.82 -8.24 -0.17
C ASN A 125 -16.14 -8.08 -1.67
N LEU A 126 -17.27 -8.65 -2.15
CA LEU A 126 -17.72 -8.48 -3.55
C LEU A 126 -18.22 -7.06 -3.82
N GLN A 127 -18.93 -6.46 -2.86
CA GLN A 127 -19.32 -5.04 -2.88
C GLN A 127 -18.11 -4.12 -3.01
N VAL A 128 -17.10 -4.28 -2.16
CA VAL A 128 -15.90 -3.44 -2.15
C VAL A 128 -15.10 -3.62 -3.44
N LYS A 129 -14.87 -4.85 -3.91
CA LYS A 129 -14.22 -5.10 -5.22
C LYS A 129 -14.96 -4.43 -6.37
N THR A 130 -16.29 -4.46 -6.34
CA THR A 130 -17.15 -3.80 -7.33
C THR A 130 -16.97 -2.28 -7.30
N ILE A 131 -17.04 -1.67 -6.12
CA ILE A 131 -16.85 -0.22 -5.93
C ILE A 131 -15.45 0.19 -6.41
N ILE A 132 -14.38 -0.50 -6.00
CA ILE A 132 -13.01 -0.19 -6.44
C ILE A 132 -12.87 -0.31 -7.96
N SER A 133 -13.43 -1.36 -8.56
CA SER A 133 -13.39 -1.56 -10.02
C SER A 133 -14.15 -0.47 -10.78
N LEU A 134 -15.27 0.02 -10.23
CA LEU A 134 -15.99 1.20 -10.73
C LEU A 134 -15.12 2.46 -10.61
N LEU A 135 -14.53 2.72 -9.44
CA LEU A 135 -13.68 3.91 -9.20
C LEU A 135 -12.55 4.02 -10.23
N LEU A 136 -11.85 2.91 -10.51
CA LEU A 136 -10.83 2.85 -11.55
C LEU A 136 -11.41 3.15 -12.94
N LYS A 137 -12.60 2.61 -13.26
CA LYS A 137 -13.29 2.83 -14.54
C LYS A 137 -13.73 4.28 -14.76
N VAL A 138 -13.91 5.06 -13.69
CA VAL A 138 -14.24 6.50 -13.73
C VAL A 138 -13.05 7.42 -13.40
N GLU A 139 -11.84 6.87 -13.33
CA GLU A 139 -10.59 7.58 -13.00
C GLU A 139 -10.59 8.29 -11.62
N TRP A 140 -11.23 7.69 -10.61
CA TRP A 140 -11.21 8.17 -9.23
C TRP A 140 -10.07 7.52 -8.44
N ASN A 141 -9.18 8.35 -7.87
CA ASN A 141 -8.10 7.89 -7.00
C ASN A 141 -7.83 8.81 -5.79
N TYR A 142 -8.65 9.83 -5.55
CA TYR A 142 -8.55 10.74 -4.41
C TYR A 142 -9.95 10.91 -3.80
N VAL A 143 -10.29 10.09 -2.80
CA VAL A 143 -11.67 9.91 -2.33
C VAL A 143 -11.81 10.00 -0.80
N ALA A 144 -12.92 10.57 -0.34
CA ALA A 144 -13.30 10.50 1.07
C ALA A 144 -14.15 9.25 1.32
N VAL A 145 -14.10 8.69 2.54
CA VAL A 145 -15.00 7.60 2.94
C VAL A 145 -15.80 7.94 4.19
N LEU A 146 -17.12 7.97 4.06
CA LEU A 146 -18.06 8.09 5.19
C LEU A 146 -18.69 6.73 5.45
N TYR A 147 -18.70 6.28 6.71
CA TYR A 147 -19.23 4.95 7.05
C TYR A 147 -19.94 4.95 8.41
N LEU A 148 -20.90 4.05 8.61
CA LEU A 148 -21.56 3.88 9.91
C LEU A 148 -20.61 3.30 10.96
N ASP A 149 -20.74 3.73 12.22
CA ASP A 149 -19.93 3.22 13.34
C ASP A 149 -20.30 1.77 13.80
N ASP A 150 -20.90 0.97 12.92
CA ASP A 150 -21.41 -0.38 13.20
C ASP A 150 -20.58 -1.51 12.52
N THR A 151 -21.03 -2.75 12.66
CA THR A 151 -20.41 -3.96 12.10
C THR A 151 -20.31 -3.96 10.56
N TYR A 152 -21.22 -3.28 9.87
CA TYR A 152 -21.26 -3.19 8.41
C TYR A 152 -20.34 -2.06 7.94
N GLY A 153 -20.56 -0.83 8.43
CA GLY A 153 -19.79 0.34 8.02
C GLY A 153 -18.29 0.22 8.33
N LYS A 154 -17.93 -0.25 9.54
CA LYS A 154 -16.52 -0.50 9.90
C LYS A 154 -15.89 -1.62 9.07
N GLY A 155 -16.61 -2.71 8.85
CA GLY A 155 -16.11 -3.87 8.09
C GLY A 155 -15.87 -3.52 6.63
N ALA A 156 -16.86 -2.91 5.97
CA ALA A 156 -16.75 -2.50 4.58
C ALA A 156 -15.70 -1.40 4.38
N PHE A 157 -15.54 -0.45 5.33
CA PHE A 157 -14.44 0.51 5.28
C PHE A 157 -13.05 -0.13 5.45
N GLN A 158 -12.89 -1.09 6.37
CA GLN A 158 -11.61 -1.80 6.56
C GLN A 158 -11.21 -2.53 5.27
N GLU A 159 -12.12 -3.29 4.68
CA GLU A 159 -11.89 -4.00 3.41
C GLU A 159 -11.64 -3.02 2.26
N PHE A 160 -12.40 -1.91 2.19
CA PHE A 160 -12.17 -0.85 1.21
C PHE A 160 -10.80 -0.20 1.36
N GLN A 161 -10.33 0.06 2.58
CA GLN A 161 -8.98 0.62 2.81
C GLN A 161 -7.88 -0.34 2.33
N ILE A 162 -8.06 -1.65 2.48
CA ILE A 162 -7.10 -2.66 1.99
C ILE A 162 -7.10 -2.68 0.46
N ILE A 163 -8.27 -2.83 -0.18
CA ILE A 163 -8.34 -2.98 -1.64
C ILE A 163 -8.06 -1.65 -2.38
N ALA A 164 -8.43 -0.49 -1.81
CA ALA A 164 -8.07 0.83 -2.34
C ALA A 164 -6.56 1.05 -2.40
N ARG A 165 -5.84 0.69 -1.32
CA ARG A 165 -4.36 0.72 -1.31
C ARG A 165 -3.77 -0.07 -2.47
N THR A 166 -4.34 -1.21 -2.84
CA THR A 166 -3.80 -2.09 -3.90
C THR A 166 -3.99 -1.60 -5.34
N HIS A 167 -4.73 -0.50 -5.52
CA HIS A 167 -5.06 0.07 -6.83
C HIS A 167 -4.78 1.58 -6.90
N ASP A 168 -3.82 2.06 -6.09
CA ASP A 168 -3.40 3.47 -6.00
C ASP A 168 -4.52 4.49 -5.71
N ILE A 169 -5.62 4.03 -5.07
CA ILE A 169 -6.72 4.89 -4.61
C ILE A 169 -6.39 5.40 -3.20
N CYS A 170 -6.14 6.69 -3.09
CA CYS A 170 -5.86 7.37 -1.83
C CYS A 170 -7.14 7.74 -1.07
N ILE A 171 -7.08 7.57 0.26
CA ILE A 171 -8.13 7.97 1.21
C ILE A 171 -7.55 9.04 2.16
N PRO A 172 -7.46 10.32 1.74
CA PRO A 172 -6.95 11.42 2.58
C PRO A 172 -7.87 11.77 3.76
N TYR A 173 -9.16 11.42 3.68
CA TYR A 173 -10.13 11.65 4.74
C TYR A 173 -11.10 10.48 4.87
N HIS A 174 -11.38 10.09 6.12
CA HIS A 174 -12.41 9.10 6.43
C HIS A 174 -13.09 9.41 7.76
N LYS A 175 -14.36 9.05 7.91
CA LYS A 175 -15.11 9.28 9.16
C LYS A 175 -16.14 8.19 9.43
N SER A 176 -16.09 7.64 10.64
CA SER A 176 -17.21 6.92 11.24
C SER A 176 -18.29 7.90 11.71
N LEU A 177 -19.54 7.62 11.36
CA LEU A 177 -20.71 8.41 11.69
C LEU A 177 -21.51 7.72 12.80
N SER A 178 -21.70 8.42 13.92
CA SER A 178 -22.31 7.86 15.13
C SER A 178 -23.84 7.91 15.04
N VAL A 179 -24.49 6.74 15.06
CA VAL A 179 -25.95 6.64 15.17
C VAL A 179 -26.33 6.53 16.64
N GLY A 180 -27.09 7.51 17.13
CA GLY A 180 -27.61 7.54 18.49
C GLY A 180 -28.72 6.49 18.72
N THR A 181 -29.08 6.28 19.99
CA THR A 181 -29.97 5.22 20.50
C THR A 181 -31.36 5.13 19.84
N TYR A 182 -31.80 6.16 19.13
CA TYR A 182 -33.08 6.24 18.42
C TYR A 182 -32.96 6.17 16.88
N GLY A 183 -31.79 5.78 16.35
CA GLY A 183 -31.56 5.74 14.90
C GLY A 183 -31.33 7.12 14.29
N GLU A 184 -30.87 8.09 15.07
CA GLU A 184 -30.61 9.47 14.65
C GLU A 184 -29.11 9.75 14.59
N LEU A 185 -28.67 10.42 13.52
CA LEU A 185 -27.29 10.88 13.38
C LEU A 185 -27.13 12.25 14.01
N ASN A 186 -25.94 12.52 14.54
CA ASN A 186 -25.54 13.87 14.93
C ASN A 186 -25.38 14.75 13.67
N PRO A 187 -26.22 15.79 13.44
CA PRO A 187 -26.13 16.61 12.22
C PRO A 187 -24.82 17.40 12.13
N THR A 188 -24.17 17.66 13.27
CA THR A 188 -22.84 18.28 13.34
C THR A 188 -21.75 17.35 12.83
N GLU A 189 -21.79 16.04 13.11
CA GLU A 189 -20.81 15.09 12.56
C GLU A 189 -20.84 15.02 11.04
N ILE A 190 -22.03 15.03 10.43
CA ILE A 190 -22.19 15.10 8.96
C ILE A 190 -21.66 16.45 8.44
N THR A 191 -22.01 17.54 9.13
CA THR A 191 -21.60 18.91 8.81
C THR A 191 -20.08 19.08 8.78
N ASP A 192 -19.41 18.79 9.90
CA ASP A 192 -17.96 18.92 10.05
C ASP A 192 -17.21 18.04 9.02
N SER A 193 -17.77 16.86 8.71
CA SER A 193 -17.20 15.95 7.71
C SER A 193 -17.27 16.53 6.30
N LEU A 194 -18.44 17.04 5.89
CA LEU A 194 -18.60 17.67 4.58
C LEU A 194 -17.74 18.92 4.46
N ASP A 195 -17.67 19.75 5.50
CA ASP A 195 -16.82 20.95 5.49
C ASP A 195 -15.33 20.60 5.45
N THR A 196 -14.90 19.48 6.08
CA THR A 196 -13.53 18.96 5.98
C THR A 196 -13.22 18.39 4.59
N ILE A 197 -14.18 17.73 3.95
CA ILE A 197 -14.06 17.17 2.58
C ILE A 197 -13.93 18.29 1.55
N ILE A 198 -14.78 19.32 1.64
CA ILE A 198 -14.82 20.45 0.71
C ILE A 198 -13.58 21.33 0.86
N ASN A 199 -13.14 21.60 2.09
CA ASN A 199 -12.03 22.51 2.40
C ASN A 199 -10.72 21.77 2.73
N TYR A 200 -10.54 20.54 2.22
CA TYR A 200 -9.41 19.70 2.62
C TYR A 200 -8.04 20.36 2.26
N PRO A 201 -7.06 20.43 3.19
CA PRO A 201 -5.95 21.39 3.06
C PRO A 201 -5.04 21.23 1.84
N GLU A 202 -4.81 19.99 1.38
CA GLU A 202 -3.95 19.72 0.23
C GLU A 202 -4.67 20.04 -1.10
N SER A 203 -5.87 19.46 -1.25
CA SER A 203 -6.79 19.60 -2.39
C SER A 203 -8.21 19.26 -1.91
N PRO A 204 -9.24 20.03 -2.30
CA PRO A 204 -10.65 19.62 -2.15
C PRO A 204 -10.91 18.19 -2.63
N ILE A 205 -11.75 17.45 -1.91
CA ILE A 205 -12.05 16.05 -2.21
C ILE A 205 -13.41 15.97 -2.94
N HIS A 206 -13.37 15.61 -4.21
CA HIS A 206 -14.53 15.63 -5.11
C HIS A 206 -15.38 14.35 -5.11
N GLY A 207 -14.81 13.22 -4.71
CA GLY A 207 -15.49 11.91 -4.67
C GLY A 207 -15.66 11.38 -3.26
N VAL A 208 -16.88 10.94 -2.91
CA VAL A 208 -17.20 10.42 -1.57
C VAL A 208 -17.81 9.01 -1.69
N VAL A 209 -17.13 8.02 -1.10
CA VAL A 209 -17.67 6.66 -0.94
C VAL A 209 -18.43 6.59 0.38
N VAL A 210 -19.63 6.01 0.37
CA VAL A 210 -20.55 6.04 1.52
C VAL A 210 -21.07 4.64 1.87
N PHE A 211 -20.59 4.08 2.98
CA PHE A 211 -21.02 2.80 3.54
C PHE A 211 -22.08 3.01 4.64
N SER A 212 -23.36 3.15 4.25
CA SER A 212 -24.42 3.51 5.20
C SER A 212 -25.83 3.07 4.80
N SER A 213 -26.82 3.39 5.66
CA SER A 213 -28.24 3.14 5.43
C SER A 213 -28.91 4.18 4.53
N SER A 214 -30.07 3.84 3.97
CA SER A 214 -30.93 4.73 3.18
C SER A 214 -31.25 6.06 3.89
N LYS A 215 -31.52 6.04 5.20
CA LYS A 215 -31.72 7.25 6.02
C LYS A 215 -30.44 8.09 6.08
N THR A 216 -29.31 7.46 6.39
CA THR A 216 -28.01 8.11 6.53
C THR A 216 -27.57 8.81 5.24
N ALA A 217 -27.69 8.12 4.10
CA ALA A 217 -27.40 8.69 2.79
C ALA A 217 -28.26 9.92 2.48
N ARG A 218 -29.56 9.89 2.78
CA ARG A 218 -30.45 11.05 2.60
C ARG A 218 -30.02 12.24 3.45
N ASP A 219 -29.65 12.00 4.71
CA ASP A 219 -29.26 13.08 5.63
C ASP A 219 -27.87 13.66 5.29
N ILE A 220 -26.95 12.86 4.73
CA ILE A 220 -25.71 13.33 4.09
C ILE A 220 -26.02 14.19 2.85
N LEU A 221 -26.86 13.68 1.94
CA LEU A 221 -27.23 14.38 0.70
C LEU A 221 -27.93 15.73 0.97
N ARG A 222 -28.86 15.78 1.93
CA ARG A 222 -29.46 17.03 2.43
C ARG A 222 -28.41 18.01 2.95
N SER A 223 -27.51 17.52 3.80
CA SER A 223 -26.46 18.34 4.43
C SER A 223 -25.45 18.88 3.41
N ALA A 224 -25.24 18.17 2.30
CA ALA A 224 -24.40 18.61 1.18
C ALA A 224 -25.14 19.57 0.23
N GLU A 225 -26.43 19.34 -0.04
CA GLU A 225 -27.28 20.22 -0.84
C GLU A 225 -27.46 21.61 -0.19
N ILE A 226 -27.62 21.67 1.13
CA ILE A 226 -27.65 22.94 1.88
C ILE A 226 -26.35 23.73 1.65
N ARG A 227 -25.20 23.06 1.70
CA ARG A 227 -23.89 23.68 1.44
C ARG A 227 -23.72 24.11 -0.01
N ARG A 228 -24.18 23.31 -0.98
CA ARG A 228 -24.11 23.62 -2.42
C ARG A 228 -24.83 24.92 -2.78
N ARG A 229 -25.86 25.29 -2.00
CA ARG A 229 -26.58 26.58 -2.13
C ARG A 229 -25.84 27.77 -1.53
N GLN A 230 -24.78 27.52 -0.76
CA GLN A 230 -23.95 28.54 -0.09
C GLN A 230 -22.57 28.70 -0.75
N ASN A 231 -22.00 27.62 -1.29
CA ASN A 231 -20.66 27.58 -1.88
C ASN A 231 -20.64 26.84 -3.22
N THR A 232 -19.81 27.32 -4.16
CA THR A 232 -19.60 26.67 -5.47
C THR A 232 -18.56 25.55 -5.38
N PHE A 233 -19.00 24.37 -4.93
CA PHE A 233 -18.23 23.12 -5.00
C PHE A 233 -19.05 22.04 -5.74
N GLN A 234 -18.40 20.91 -6.02
CA GLN A 234 -19.05 19.72 -6.57
C GLN A 234 -18.66 18.52 -5.72
N LEU A 235 -19.62 17.62 -5.47
CA LEU A 235 -19.38 16.29 -4.90
C LEU A 235 -20.09 15.28 -5.78
N ALA A 236 -19.47 14.14 -5.99
CA ALA A 236 -20.10 12.95 -6.53
C ALA A 236 -20.00 11.80 -5.51
N PHE A 237 -21.02 10.95 -5.45
CA PHE A 237 -21.12 9.90 -4.44
C PHE A 237 -21.12 8.50 -5.05
N VAL A 238 -20.49 7.56 -4.36
CA VAL A 238 -20.64 6.11 -4.60
C VAL A 238 -21.17 5.47 -3.33
N PHE A 239 -22.43 5.05 -3.38
CA PHE A 239 -23.16 4.49 -2.25
C PHE A 239 -23.06 2.96 -2.22
N SER A 240 -22.90 2.42 -1.01
CA SER A 240 -23.06 1.00 -0.73
C SER A 240 -24.52 0.54 -0.81
N ASP A 241 -24.74 -0.75 -0.95
CA ASP A 241 -26.05 -1.35 -1.15
C ASP A 241 -27.04 -1.14 0.02
N GLY A 242 -26.55 -0.94 1.25
CA GLY A 242 -27.36 -0.53 2.41
C GLY A 242 -28.18 0.77 2.21
N VAL A 243 -27.85 1.58 1.19
CA VAL A 243 -28.60 2.77 0.77
C VAL A 243 -29.87 2.41 -0.02
N GLY A 244 -29.87 1.24 -0.66
CA GLY A 244 -30.97 0.71 -1.47
C GLY A 244 -31.18 1.46 -2.79
N LEU A 245 -32.13 0.96 -3.58
CA LEU A 245 -32.47 1.49 -4.90
C LEU A 245 -33.80 2.27 -4.85
N ASN A 246 -34.11 2.90 -3.71
CA ASN A 246 -35.35 3.63 -3.49
C ASN A 246 -35.14 5.11 -3.82
N LEU A 247 -35.89 5.63 -4.80
CA LEU A 247 -35.84 7.03 -5.22
C LEU A 247 -36.04 8.03 -4.09
N GLN A 248 -36.80 7.64 -3.06
CA GLN A 248 -37.02 8.48 -1.89
C GLN A 248 -35.71 8.89 -1.19
N THR A 249 -34.69 8.03 -1.17
CA THR A 249 -33.37 8.33 -0.58
C THR A 249 -32.68 9.53 -1.24
N PHE A 250 -33.00 9.82 -2.50
CA PHE A 250 -32.44 10.92 -3.29
C PHE A 250 -33.42 12.10 -3.41
N SER A 251 -34.46 12.13 -2.57
CA SER A 251 -35.48 13.18 -2.53
C SER A 251 -35.77 13.69 -1.11
N ASP A 252 -36.12 14.97 -1.03
CA ASP A 252 -36.62 15.63 0.17
C ASP A 252 -37.99 16.28 -0.10
N ASN A 253 -39.01 15.92 0.68
CA ASN A 253 -40.41 16.33 0.46
C ASN A 253 -40.88 16.14 -0.99
N ASP A 254 -40.59 14.96 -1.58
CA ASP A 254 -40.88 14.60 -2.97
C ASP A 254 -40.25 15.55 -4.03
N GLN A 255 -39.23 16.35 -3.66
CA GLN A 255 -38.34 17.08 -4.57
C GLN A 255 -36.97 16.39 -4.64
N ILE A 256 -36.37 16.31 -5.84
CA ILE A 256 -35.03 15.70 -5.99
C ILE A 256 -33.95 16.56 -5.33
N ILE A 257 -33.02 15.90 -4.62
CA ILE A 257 -31.82 16.53 -4.08
C ILE A 257 -30.81 16.66 -5.24
N ASP A 258 -30.61 17.88 -5.76
CA ASP A 258 -29.77 18.12 -6.94
C ASP A 258 -28.37 17.51 -6.86
N ILE A 259 -27.69 17.62 -5.70
CA ILE A 259 -26.33 17.08 -5.52
C ILE A 259 -26.25 15.54 -5.58
N ALA A 260 -27.39 14.84 -5.59
CA ALA A 260 -27.40 13.38 -5.77
C ALA A 260 -27.18 12.96 -7.24
N LYS A 261 -27.44 13.84 -8.22
CA LYS A 261 -27.43 13.47 -9.65
C LYS A 261 -26.05 12.95 -10.08
N GLY A 262 -26.05 11.84 -10.82
CA GLY A 262 -24.84 11.13 -11.24
C GLY A 262 -24.27 10.17 -10.19
N SER A 263 -24.80 10.12 -8.96
CA SER A 263 -24.33 9.20 -7.92
C SER A 263 -24.52 7.74 -8.32
N PHE A 264 -23.52 6.92 -8.03
CA PHE A 264 -23.59 5.47 -8.22
C PHE A 264 -24.07 4.76 -6.95
N ILE A 265 -24.76 3.63 -7.13
CA ILE A 265 -25.19 2.74 -6.05
C ILE A 265 -24.74 1.33 -6.42
N ALA A 266 -23.90 0.71 -5.59
CA ALA A 266 -23.57 -0.70 -5.71
C ALA A 266 -24.72 -1.54 -5.13
N SER A 267 -25.06 -2.68 -5.76
CA SER A 267 -26.13 -3.56 -5.31
C SER A 267 -25.82 -5.02 -5.62
N PRO A 268 -26.17 -5.99 -4.74
CA PRO A 268 -26.25 -7.38 -5.17
C PRO A 268 -27.28 -7.50 -6.31
N PRO A 269 -27.17 -8.51 -7.20
CA PRO A 269 -28.07 -8.65 -8.34
C PRO A 269 -29.54 -8.77 -7.89
N ILE A 270 -30.46 -8.14 -8.62
CA ILE A 270 -31.90 -8.22 -8.28
C ILE A 270 -32.46 -9.57 -8.75
N ILE A 271 -32.97 -10.36 -7.80
CA ILE A 271 -33.60 -11.66 -8.09
C ILE A 271 -35.12 -11.47 -8.08
N ASN A 272 -35.69 -11.29 -9.28
CA ASN A 272 -37.11 -11.02 -9.48
C ASN A 272 -37.97 -12.30 -9.35
N PHE A 273 -39.09 -12.20 -8.64
CA PHE A 273 -40.11 -13.24 -8.51
C PHE A 273 -41.47 -12.67 -8.95
N PRO A 274 -41.82 -12.70 -10.25
CA PRO A 274 -42.99 -12.00 -10.79
C PRO A 274 -44.30 -12.32 -10.06
N ASN A 275 -44.50 -13.58 -9.66
CA ASN A 275 -45.71 -14.02 -8.96
C ASN A 275 -45.84 -13.42 -7.55
N PHE A 276 -44.72 -13.17 -6.85
CA PHE A 276 -44.73 -12.42 -5.59
C PHE A 276 -44.94 -10.92 -5.85
N THR A 277 -44.34 -10.36 -6.90
CA THR A 277 -44.54 -8.95 -7.28
C THR A 277 -46.02 -8.67 -7.58
N SER A 278 -46.72 -9.58 -8.26
CA SER A 278 -48.18 -9.54 -8.42
C SER A 278 -48.93 -9.62 -7.08
N HIS A 279 -48.61 -10.59 -6.20
CA HIS A 279 -49.24 -10.71 -4.87
C HIS A 279 -49.08 -9.44 -4.03
N TRP A 280 -47.87 -8.86 -4.00
CA TRP A 280 -47.61 -7.61 -3.29
C TRP A 280 -48.42 -6.44 -3.88
N ASN A 281 -48.49 -6.33 -5.20
CA ASN A 281 -49.31 -5.30 -5.85
C ASN A 281 -50.80 -5.48 -5.57
N ASP A 282 -51.31 -6.71 -5.57
CA ASP A 282 -52.72 -7.02 -5.28
C ASP A 282 -53.10 -6.68 -3.84
N ILE A 283 -52.19 -6.77 -2.87
CA ILE A 283 -52.44 -6.31 -1.49
C ILE A 283 -52.81 -4.81 -1.45
N PHE A 284 -52.20 -3.96 -2.27
CA PHE A 284 -52.48 -2.51 -2.30
C PHE A 284 -53.57 -2.10 -3.30
N ASN A 285 -53.96 -2.98 -4.23
CA ASN A 285 -55.00 -2.70 -5.24
C ASN A 285 -56.32 -3.46 -4.98
N ASN A 286 -56.37 -4.47 -4.10
CA ASN A 286 -57.55 -5.26 -3.80
C ASN A 286 -57.81 -5.37 -2.29
N LYS A 287 -58.90 -4.75 -1.82
CA LYS A 287 -59.32 -4.76 -0.40
C LYS A 287 -59.49 -6.18 0.16
N GLN A 288 -59.99 -7.14 -0.62
CA GLN A 288 -60.17 -8.51 -0.13
C GLN A 288 -58.83 -9.20 0.15
N THR A 289 -57.79 -8.89 -0.63
CA THR A 289 -56.41 -9.37 -0.40
C THR A 289 -55.83 -8.72 0.85
N LEU A 290 -55.96 -7.39 0.98
CA LEU A 290 -55.56 -6.62 2.17
C LEU A 290 -56.21 -7.16 3.45
N ASP A 291 -57.53 -7.30 3.46
CA ASP A 291 -58.33 -7.82 4.57
C ASP A 291 -57.98 -9.29 4.89
N THR A 292 -57.34 -10.03 3.98
CA THR A 292 -56.94 -11.43 4.19
C THR A 292 -55.53 -11.52 4.77
N GLU A 293 -54.54 -10.89 4.14
CA GLU A 293 -53.14 -11.03 4.57
C GLU A 293 -52.83 -10.22 5.84
N SER A 294 -53.52 -9.08 6.07
CA SER A 294 -53.40 -8.31 7.34
C SER A 294 -53.76 -9.10 8.60
N LYS A 295 -54.62 -10.13 8.50
CA LYS A 295 -54.96 -11.02 9.62
C LYS A 295 -53.77 -11.87 10.08
N THR A 296 -52.74 -12.02 9.26
CA THR A 296 -51.53 -12.83 9.54
C THR A 296 -50.23 -12.03 9.44
N ASN A 297 -50.27 -10.80 8.91
CA ASN A 297 -49.20 -9.82 8.93
C ASN A 297 -49.71 -8.52 9.59
N PRO A 298 -49.61 -8.37 10.92
CA PRO A 298 -50.32 -7.32 11.68
C PRO A 298 -49.83 -5.91 11.33
N TRP A 299 -48.57 -5.79 10.90
CA TRP A 299 -47.92 -4.54 10.51
C TRP A 299 -48.43 -3.99 9.16
N LEU A 300 -49.06 -4.84 8.34
CA LEU A 300 -49.41 -4.49 6.97
C LEU A 300 -50.49 -3.38 6.89
N LEU A 301 -51.36 -3.26 7.90
CA LEU A 301 -52.34 -2.17 7.99
C LEU A 301 -51.72 -0.82 8.40
N GLU A 302 -50.55 -0.82 9.02
CA GLU A 302 -49.79 0.40 9.31
C GLU A 302 -49.07 0.86 8.03
N VAL A 303 -48.40 -0.05 7.31
CA VAL A 303 -47.84 0.23 5.97
C VAL A 303 -48.90 0.75 4.99
N PHE A 304 -50.11 0.18 5.00
CA PHE A 304 -51.20 0.67 4.15
C PHE A 304 -51.68 2.08 4.51
N LYS A 305 -51.51 2.53 5.76
CA LYS A 305 -51.81 3.91 6.17
C LYS A 305 -50.68 4.87 5.79
N ASP A 306 -49.42 4.49 6.00
CA ASP A 306 -48.27 5.35 5.71
C ASP A 306 -48.18 5.78 4.23
N PHE A 307 -48.67 4.93 3.31
CA PHE A 307 -48.70 5.25 1.88
C PHE A 307 -49.96 5.98 1.40
N ASN A 308 -51.03 6.09 2.19
CA ASN A 308 -52.33 6.61 1.76
C ASN A 308 -52.84 7.77 2.62
N LEU A 309 -53.64 8.66 2.03
CA LEU A 309 -54.26 9.76 2.79
C LEU A 309 -55.52 9.24 3.52
N CYS A 310 -55.29 8.55 4.64
CA CYS A 310 -56.30 8.12 5.59
C CYS A 310 -56.63 9.23 6.60
N SER A 311 -57.92 9.43 6.89
CA SER A 311 -58.36 10.42 7.88
C SER A 311 -57.92 10.04 9.31
N PRO A 312 -57.57 10.99 10.22
CA PRO A 312 -57.01 10.67 11.56
C PRO A 312 -57.90 9.83 12.48
N SER A 313 -59.20 9.73 12.19
CA SER A 313 -60.17 8.88 12.89
C SER A 313 -60.85 7.86 11.98
N GLY A 314 -60.30 7.64 10.78
CA GLY A 314 -60.94 6.89 9.70
C GLY A 314 -60.79 5.37 9.83
N SER A 315 -61.76 4.67 9.23
CA SER A 315 -61.63 3.26 8.87
C SER A 315 -60.80 3.10 7.58
N ILE A 316 -60.53 1.87 7.16
CA ILE A 316 -59.86 1.61 5.87
C ILE A 316 -60.69 2.15 4.68
N ASP A 317 -62.02 2.26 4.84
CA ASP A 317 -62.93 2.80 3.84
C ASP A 317 -62.84 4.34 3.67
N ASP A 318 -62.12 5.03 4.57
CA ASP A 318 -61.89 6.50 4.53
C ASP A 318 -60.49 6.87 3.97
N CYS A 319 -59.75 5.91 3.39
CA CYS A 319 -58.40 6.11 2.88
C CYS A 319 -58.37 6.48 1.39
N THR A 320 -57.88 7.68 1.06
CA THR A 320 -57.69 8.09 -0.34
C THR A 320 -56.32 7.62 -0.85
N ILE A 321 -56.31 6.72 -1.84
CA ILE A 321 -55.07 6.26 -2.49
C ILE A 321 -54.57 7.38 -3.42
N THR A 322 -53.37 7.90 -3.13
CA THR A 322 -52.67 8.82 -4.04
C THR A 322 -51.80 8.03 -5.00
N GLU A 323 -51.63 8.50 -6.23
CA GLU A 323 -50.81 7.81 -7.23
C GLU A 323 -49.34 7.71 -6.79
N SER A 324 -48.78 8.80 -6.25
CA SER A 324 -47.46 8.83 -5.61
C SER A 324 -47.36 7.88 -4.40
N GLY A 325 -48.41 7.79 -3.59
CA GLY A 325 -48.53 6.83 -2.49
C GLY A 325 -48.45 5.38 -2.97
N ARG A 326 -49.24 5.04 -4.00
CA ARG A 326 -49.27 3.71 -4.61
C ARG A 326 -47.94 3.33 -5.26
N LEU A 327 -47.26 4.26 -5.93
CA LEU A 327 -45.93 4.04 -6.49
C LEU A 327 -44.88 3.75 -5.39
N ARG A 328 -44.94 4.45 -4.25
CA ARG A 328 -44.08 4.19 -3.09
C ARG A 328 -44.40 2.84 -2.42
N ALA A 329 -45.67 2.42 -2.39
CA ALA A 329 -46.09 1.13 -1.85
C ALA A 329 -45.65 -0.08 -2.71
N ILE A 330 -45.63 0.09 -4.03
CA ILE A 330 -45.30 -0.95 -5.02
C ILE A 330 -43.78 -1.17 -5.16
N TYR A 331 -42.94 -0.26 -4.63
CA TYR A 331 -41.48 -0.43 -4.62
C TYR A 331 -41.06 -1.76 -3.99
N GLN A 332 -40.21 -2.52 -4.69
CA GLN A 332 -39.72 -3.82 -4.25
C GLN A 332 -38.29 -3.70 -3.67
N SER A 333 -38.13 -4.07 -2.40
CA SER A 333 -36.82 -4.18 -1.76
C SER A 333 -35.99 -5.25 -2.46
N LYS A 334 -34.74 -4.91 -2.78
CA LYS A 334 -33.78 -5.82 -3.43
C LYS A 334 -33.57 -7.13 -2.67
N TYR A 335 -33.80 -7.14 -1.36
CA TYR A 335 -33.68 -8.33 -0.51
C TYR A 335 -34.89 -9.30 -0.59
N VAL A 336 -36.01 -8.92 -1.23
CA VAL A 336 -37.20 -9.79 -1.37
C VAL A 336 -36.84 -11.16 -1.96
N GLY A 337 -36.10 -11.17 -3.08
CA GLY A 337 -35.69 -12.42 -3.72
C GLY A 337 -34.82 -13.29 -2.79
N TYR A 338 -33.87 -12.67 -2.08
CA TYR A 338 -33.02 -13.34 -1.10
C TYR A 338 -33.79 -13.89 0.10
N THR A 339 -34.88 -13.24 0.53
CA THR A 339 -35.78 -13.77 1.57
C THR A 339 -36.58 -14.97 1.07
N ILE A 340 -37.10 -14.92 -0.16
CA ILE A 340 -37.79 -16.07 -0.81
C ILE A 340 -36.82 -17.26 -0.93
N LEU A 341 -35.58 -17.01 -1.38
CA LEU A 341 -34.53 -18.01 -1.46
C LEU A 341 -34.17 -18.63 -0.10
N SER A 342 -34.11 -17.83 0.96
CA SER A 342 -33.86 -18.34 2.32
C SER A 342 -34.89 -19.39 2.71
N VAL A 343 -36.17 -19.08 2.52
CA VAL A 343 -37.29 -19.98 2.88
C VAL A 343 -37.32 -21.22 2.00
N ILE A 344 -37.11 -21.08 0.70
CA ILE A 344 -36.97 -22.22 -0.24
C ILE A 344 -35.79 -23.12 0.18
N THR A 345 -34.66 -22.54 0.58
CA THR A 345 -33.47 -23.29 1.01
C THR A 345 -33.73 -24.07 2.30
N ILE A 346 -34.34 -23.44 3.31
CA ILE A 346 -34.74 -24.10 4.56
C ILE A 346 -35.71 -25.26 4.26
N ALA A 347 -36.68 -25.06 3.36
CA ALA A 347 -37.64 -26.11 2.98
C ALA A 347 -36.99 -27.28 2.22
N LYS A 348 -36.08 -27.01 1.26
CA LYS A 348 -35.30 -28.04 0.56
C LYS A 348 -34.43 -28.83 1.54
N LEU A 349 -33.73 -28.13 2.44
CA LEU A 349 -32.87 -28.73 3.46
C LEU A 349 -33.66 -29.65 4.41
N MET A 350 -34.86 -29.23 4.81
CA MET A 350 -35.78 -30.03 5.62
C MET A 350 -36.32 -31.26 4.84
N LYS A 351 -36.58 -31.12 3.53
CA LYS A 351 -37.01 -32.21 2.65
C LYS A 351 -35.93 -33.26 2.43
N GLU A 352 -34.70 -32.84 2.18
CA GLU A 352 -33.55 -33.75 2.08
C GLU A 352 -33.27 -34.45 3.41
N THR A 353 -33.43 -33.77 4.54
CA THR A 353 -33.32 -34.39 5.86
C THR A 353 -34.39 -35.46 6.05
N HIS A 354 -35.67 -35.14 5.78
CA HIS A 354 -36.78 -36.09 5.88
C HIS A 354 -36.52 -37.33 5.02
N GLY A 355 -36.14 -37.15 3.76
CA GLY A 355 -35.81 -38.26 2.85
C GLY A 355 -34.60 -39.11 3.24
N ARG A 356 -33.77 -38.65 4.18
CA ARG A 356 -32.64 -39.41 4.75
C ARG A 356 -32.97 -40.09 6.09
N THR A 357 -34.02 -39.64 6.80
CA THR A 357 -34.35 -40.09 8.17
C THR A 357 -35.68 -40.82 8.28
N CYS A 358 -36.69 -40.44 7.50
CA CYS A 358 -38.04 -40.97 7.56
C CYS A 358 -38.34 -41.93 6.40
N SER A 359 -39.00 -43.06 6.71
CA SER A 359 -39.54 -44.00 5.71
C SER A 359 -41.02 -43.76 5.38
N SER A 360 -41.65 -42.72 5.96
CA SER A 360 -43.08 -42.43 5.82
C SER A 360 -43.35 -40.93 5.79
N ASN A 361 -44.48 -40.53 5.21
CA ASN A 361 -45.00 -39.16 5.30
C ASN A 361 -45.30 -38.78 6.77
N GLY A 362 -45.27 -37.47 7.05
CA GLY A 362 -45.36 -36.91 8.38
C GLY A 362 -43.99 -36.79 9.06
N ILE A 363 -43.97 -36.24 10.28
CA ILE A 363 -42.77 -36.19 11.11
C ILE A 363 -42.59 -37.58 11.75
N CYS A 364 -41.52 -38.30 11.36
CA CYS A 364 -41.19 -39.58 11.97
C CYS A 364 -40.45 -39.38 13.33
N PRO A 365 -40.45 -40.37 14.24
CA PRO A 365 -39.77 -40.27 15.54
C PRO A 365 -38.28 -39.91 15.45
N GLU A 366 -37.60 -40.38 14.41
CA GLU A 366 -36.19 -40.11 14.13
C GLU A 366 -35.97 -38.62 13.83
N LEU A 367 -36.80 -38.05 12.95
CA LEU A 367 -36.76 -36.63 12.59
C LEU A 367 -37.22 -35.73 13.74
N GLN A 368 -38.24 -36.14 14.51
CA GLN A 368 -38.64 -35.45 15.73
C GLN A 368 -37.49 -35.41 16.75
N THR A 369 -36.84 -36.54 17.01
CA THR A 369 -35.67 -36.63 17.90
C THR A 369 -34.55 -35.71 17.43
N LEU A 370 -34.32 -35.63 16.11
CA LEU A 370 -33.33 -34.76 15.49
C LEU A 370 -33.66 -33.27 15.68
N MET A 371 -34.91 -32.87 15.45
CA MET A 371 -35.44 -31.51 15.63
C MET A 371 -35.45 -31.05 17.09
N GLU A 372 -35.63 -31.97 18.04
CA GLU A 372 -35.68 -31.67 19.47
C GLU A 372 -34.28 -31.63 20.09
N ASN A 373 -33.46 -32.67 19.84
CA ASN A 373 -32.26 -32.98 20.61
C ASN A 373 -30.93 -32.77 19.87
N ASN A 374 -30.94 -32.47 18.57
CA ASN A 374 -29.70 -32.27 17.79
C ASN A 374 -29.85 -31.15 16.75
N LYS A 375 -30.28 -29.95 17.17
CA LYS A 375 -30.64 -28.84 16.26
C LYS A 375 -29.50 -28.41 15.32
N GLY A 376 -28.25 -28.64 15.72
CA GLY A 376 -27.05 -28.43 14.91
C GLY A 376 -26.96 -29.32 13.67
N PHE A 377 -27.83 -30.34 13.53
CA PHE A 377 -27.84 -31.21 12.35
C PHE A 377 -27.93 -30.42 11.04
N LEU A 378 -28.72 -29.35 10.99
CA LEU A 378 -28.90 -28.51 9.80
C LEU A 378 -27.64 -27.72 9.44
N THR A 379 -26.78 -27.40 10.42
CA THR A 379 -25.48 -26.74 10.17
C THR A 379 -24.43 -27.70 9.61
N SER A 380 -24.62 -29.03 9.76
CA SER A 380 -23.72 -30.08 9.27
C SER A 380 -23.99 -30.55 7.83
N ILE A 381 -25.08 -30.11 7.20
CA ILE A 381 -25.47 -30.60 5.87
C ILE A 381 -24.76 -29.78 4.78
N SER A 382 -23.72 -30.41 4.21
CA SER A 382 -23.22 -30.24 2.84
C SER A 382 -23.29 -28.82 2.24
N ASP A 383 -22.14 -28.14 2.19
CA ASP A 383 -22.01 -26.81 1.59
C ASP A 383 -22.26 -26.77 0.06
N ASP A 384 -22.46 -27.92 -0.59
CA ASP A 384 -22.85 -28.10 -2.01
C ASP A 384 -24.39 -28.10 -2.27
N LEU A 385 -25.22 -27.52 -1.38
CA LEU A 385 -26.69 -27.53 -1.49
C LEU A 385 -27.24 -26.71 -2.68
N LYS A 386 -27.41 -27.37 -3.84
CA LYS A 386 -27.88 -26.75 -5.10
C LYS A 386 -29.41 -26.68 -5.17
N VAL A 387 -29.95 -25.47 -5.39
CA VAL A 387 -31.39 -25.15 -5.44
C VAL A 387 -31.81 -24.71 -6.85
N ASN A 388 -32.28 -25.64 -7.69
CA ASN A 388 -32.60 -25.38 -9.09
C ASN A 388 -34.03 -24.82 -9.25
N LEU A 389 -34.20 -23.50 -9.06
CA LEU A 389 -35.52 -22.85 -9.00
C LEU A 389 -36.49 -23.17 -10.15
N GLY A 390 -36.04 -23.13 -11.40
CA GLY A 390 -36.90 -23.36 -12.57
C GLY A 390 -37.41 -24.80 -12.69
N GLU A 391 -36.63 -25.77 -12.19
CA GLU A 391 -36.96 -27.21 -12.20
C GLU A 391 -37.72 -27.65 -10.94
N GLU A 392 -37.29 -27.22 -9.76
CA GLU A 392 -37.85 -27.64 -8.47
C GLU A 392 -39.09 -26.82 -8.06
N PHE A 393 -39.21 -25.57 -8.54
CA PHE A 393 -40.19 -24.59 -8.06
C PHE A 393 -40.88 -23.79 -9.21
N PRO A 394 -41.35 -24.42 -10.30
CA PRO A 394 -41.88 -23.70 -11.48
C PRO A 394 -43.08 -22.78 -11.19
N SER A 395 -43.84 -23.05 -10.13
CA SER A 395 -44.95 -22.20 -9.64
C SER A 395 -44.51 -20.78 -9.23
N PHE A 396 -43.23 -20.57 -8.95
CA PHE A 396 -42.70 -19.28 -8.50
C PHE A 396 -42.43 -18.30 -9.67
N GLY A 397 -42.58 -18.74 -10.92
CA GLY A 397 -42.44 -17.90 -12.10
C GLY A 397 -40.99 -17.49 -12.42
N VAL A 398 -40.01 -18.32 -12.06
CA VAL A 398 -38.58 -18.01 -12.20
C VAL A 398 -38.05 -18.54 -13.53
N GLU A 399 -37.65 -17.63 -14.43
CA GLU A 399 -37.16 -17.96 -15.78
C GLU A 399 -35.75 -18.57 -15.83
N LYS A 400 -35.03 -18.61 -14.70
CA LYS A 400 -33.62 -19.03 -14.63
C LYS A 400 -33.38 -20.07 -13.53
N ASN A 401 -32.70 -21.16 -13.86
CA ASN A 401 -32.13 -22.06 -12.85
C ASN A 401 -31.05 -21.34 -12.04
N PHE A 402 -31.14 -21.41 -10.72
CA PHE A 402 -30.19 -20.82 -9.78
C PHE A 402 -29.37 -21.93 -9.13
N SER A 403 -28.31 -21.56 -8.40
CA SER A 403 -27.64 -22.49 -7.50
C SER A 403 -27.07 -21.73 -6.30
N LEU A 404 -26.94 -22.45 -5.19
CA LEU A 404 -26.26 -21.99 -3.98
C LEU A 404 -25.09 -22.92 -3.69
N SER A 405 -24.09 -22.36 -3.03
CA SER A 405 -23.08 -23.09 -2.27
C SER A 405 -22.73 -22.24 -1.05
N PHE A 406 -22.41 -22.90 0.05
CA PHE A 406 -22.08 -22.26 1.33
C PHE A 406 -20.59 -22.40 1.67
N ALA A 407 -19.77 -22.91 0.74
CA ALA A 407 -18.38 -23.26 1.02
C ALA A 407 -17.44 -22.05 1.10
N THR A 408 -17.64 -21.03 0.26
CA THR A 408 -16.71 -19.89 0.08
C THR A 408 -17.45 -18.63 -0.40
N ASP A 409 -18.54 -18.27 0.28
CA ASP A 409 -19.61 -17.38 -0.24
C ASP A 409 -20.26 -17.89 -1.54
N ILE A 410 -21.31 -17.20 -1.97
CA ILE A 410 -22.30 -17.71 -2.94
C ILE A 410 -21.89 -17.40 -4.37
N GLN A 411 -21.94 -18.40 -5.24
CA GLN A 411 -21.76 -18.23 -6.68
C GLN A 411 -23.12 -18.26 -7.40
N HIS A 412 -23.63 -17.09 -7.77
CA HIS A 412 -24.88 -16.95 -8.51
C HIS A 412 -24.71 -17.37 -9.98
N SER A 413 -24.86 -18.67 -10.26
CA SER A 413 -24.59 -19.27 -11.58
C SER A 413 -25.43 -18.74 -12.76
N SER A 414 -26.43 -17.89 -12.54
CA SER A 414 -27.39 -17.47 -13.57
C SER A 414 -27.86 -16.00 -13.55
N THR A 415 -27.56 -15.22 -12.50
CA THR A 415 -27.77 -13.76 -12.52
C THR A 415 -27.10 -13.15 -13.75
N GLY A 416 -25.87 -13.58 -14.01
CA GLY A 416 -25.00 -13.12 -15.10
C GLY A 416 -23.86 -12.24 -14.59
N SER A 417 -24.02 -11.66 -13.40
CA SER A 417 -23.11 -10.80 -12.65
C SER A 417 -23.01 -11.23 -11.19
N ASP A 418 -21.89 -10.91 -10.56
CA ASP A 418 -21.64 -11.18 -9.14
C ASP A 418 -22.16 -10.00 -8.27
N TYR A 419 -22.12 -8.79 -8.82
CA TYR A 419 -22.68 -7.55 -8.26
C TYR A 419 -23.05 -6.59 -9.41
N ASP A 420 -23.95 -5.63 -9.16
CA ASP A 420 -24.41 -4.65 -10.15
C ASP A 420 -24.14 -3.20 -9.69
N ILE A 421 -23.93 -2.29 -10.65
CA ILE A 421 -23.89 -0.84 -10.42
C ILE A 421 -25.11 -0.18 -11.06
N PHE A 422 -25.78 0.65 -10.27
CA PHE A 422 -26.86 1.54 -10.68
C PHE A 422 -26.38 2.99 -10.61
N GLN A 423 -27.01 3.90 -11.36
CA GLN A 423 -26.76 5.34 -11.27
C GLN A 423 -28.09 6.09 -11.12
N PHE A 424 -28.12 7.09 -10.23
CA PHE A 424 -29.25 8.00 -10.07
C PHE A 424 -29.11 9.23 -10.98
N GLY A 425 -30.15 9.55 -11.75
CA GLY A 425 -30.15 10.72 -12.62
C GLY A 425 -31.44 10.86 -13.43
N GLU A 426 -31.41 11.73 -14.46
CA GLU A 426 -32.51 11.85 -15.42
C GLU A 426 -32.65 10.55 -16.24
N CYS A 427 -33.89 10.17 -16.55
CA CYS A 427 -34.17 8.88 -17.16
C CYS A 427 -33.84 8.80 -18.64
N THR A 428 -33.26 7.67 -19.07
CA THR A 428 -33.03 7.38 -20.49
C THR A 428 -34.18 6.58 -21.10
N SER A 429 -34.96 5.86 -20.27
CA SER A 429 -35.88 4.80 -20.74
C SER A 429 -37.34 4.91 -20.27
N SER A 430 -37.67 5.78 -19.30
CA SER A 430 -39.01 5.92 -18.71
C SER A 430 -39.62 7.32 -18.90
N THR A 431 -40.92 7.46 -18.63
CA THR A 431 -41.64 8.74 -18.64
C THR A 431 -41.36 9.63 -17.42
N ASP A 432 -40.82 9.05 -16.35
CA ASP A 432 -40.45 9.78 -15.13
C ASP A 432 -39.23 10.67 -15.37
N SER A 433 -39.17 11.84 -14.72
CA SER A 433 -38.05 12.77 -14.87
C SER A 433 -36.72 12.27 -14.29
N TYR A 434 -36.77 11.39 -13.27
CA TYR A 434 -35.60 10.88 -12.55
C TYR A 434 -35.80 9.44 -12.08
N CYS A 435 -34.78 8.61 -12.22
CA CYS A 435 -34.81 7.18 -11.88
C CYS A 435 -33.41 6.67 -11.45
N ILE A 436 -33.37 5.40 -11.02
CA ILE A 436 -32.15 4.68 -10.67
C ILE A 436 -31.99 3.54 -11.68
N GLU A 437 -31.25 3.79 -12.76
CA GLU A 437 -31.06 2.81 -13.83
C GLU A 437 -29.80 1.96 -13.57
N LYS A 438 -29.85 0.65 -13.82
CA LYS A 438 -28.63 -0.18 -13.89
C LYS A 438 -27.75 0.34 -15.03
N VAL A 439 -26.45 0.51 -14.78
CA VAL A 439 -25.48 1.01 -15.78
C VAL A 439 -24.31 0.07 -16.03
N GLY A 440 -24.12 -0.97 -15.21
CA GLY A 440 -23.04 -1.93 -15.41
C GLY A 440 -23.06 -3.09 -14.41
N SER A 441 -22.12 -4.01 -14.58
CA SER A 441 -22.00 -5.24 -13.79
C SER A 441 -20.56 -5.54 -13.42
N PHE A 442 -20.37 -6.11 -12.24
CA PHE A 442 -19.12 -6.75 -11.82
C PHE A 442 -19.20 -8.26 -12.03
N LYS A 443 -18.14 -8.84 -12.61
CA LYS A 443 -18.00 -10.28 -12.83
C LYS A 443 -16.54 -10.67 -12.94
N ASN A 444 -16.15 -11.86 -12.48
CA ASN A 444 -14.82 -12.45 -12.71
C ASN A 444 -13.66 -11.52 -12.27
N ASN A 445 -13.82 -10.78 -11.17
CA ASN A 445 -12.90 -9.72 -10.72
C ASN A 445 -12.72 -8.53 -11.70
N SER A 446 -13.75 -8.19 -12.48
CA SER A 446 -13.75 -7.04 -13.40
C SER A 446 -15.10 -6.32 -13.42
N PHE A 447 -15.09 -4.99 -13.60
CA PHE A 447 -16.30 -4.19 -13.82
C PHE A 447 -16.34 -3.65 -15.26
N GLU A 448 -17.51 -3.74 -15.89
CA GLU A 448 -17.81 -3.13 -17.19
C GLU A 448 -19.19 -2.46 -17.17
N PHE A 449 -19.33 -1.39 -17.96
CA PHE A 449 -20.61 -0.72 -18.21
C PHE A 449 -21.45 -1.48 -19.23
N ASP A 450 -22.78 -1.45 -19.07
CA ASP A 450 -23.74 -2.10 -19.97
C ASP A 450 -23.72 -1.42 -21.35
N GLN A 451 -23.49 -2.18 -22.42
CA GLN A 451 -23.30 -1.63 -23.77
C GLN A 451 -24.53 -0.86 -24.26
N GLY A 452 -24.28 0.34 -24.81
CA GLY A 452 -25.32 1.21 -25.38
C GLY A 452 -26.09 2.06 -24.36
N LYS A 453 -25.80 1.95 -23.06
CA LYS A 453 -26.36 2.87 -22.06
C LYS A 453 -25.59 4.19 -21.99
N SER A 454 -26.32 5.29 -21.90
CA SER A 454 -25.74 6.59 -21.54
C SER A 454 -25.67 6.69 -20.03
N ILE A 455 -24.47 6.93 -19.48
CA ILE A 455 -24.28 7.27 -18.07
C ILE A 455 -24.36 8.79 -17.89
N HIS A 456 -24.74 9.24 -16.70
CA HIS A 456 -24.66 10.65 -16.33
C HIS A 456 -23.20 11.09 -16.18
N PRO A 457 -22.83 12.35 -16.55
CA PRO A 457 -21.45 12.81 -16.55
C PRO A 457 -20.77 12.63 -15.19
N VAL A 458 -19.66 11.90 -15.17
CA VAL A 458 -18.94 11.59 -13.93
C VAL A 458 -17.86 12.64 -13.66
N LEU A 459 -18.01 13.38 -12.57
CA LEU A 459 -16.95 14.21 -12.00
C LEU A 459 -15.75 13.32 -11.62
N LYS A 460 -14.52 13.68 -12.04
CA LYS A 460 -13.32 12.91 -11.69
C LYS A 460 -12.82 13.26 -10.28
N ALA A 461 -12.70 12.27 -9.40
CA ALA A 461 -12.14 12.46 -8.06
C ALA A 461 -10.63 12.20 -8.04
N GLN A 462 -9.86 13.25 -8.34
CA GLN A 462 -8.38 13.26 -8.34
C GLN A 462 -7.87 14.47 -7.54
N CYS A 463 -6.56 14.52 -7.25
CA CYS A 463 -5.91 15.73 -6.76
C CYS A 463 -6.05 16.88 -7.77
N ASP A 464 -6.30 18.11 -7.31
CA ASP A 464 -6.62 19.25 -8.18
C ASP A 464 -5.43 19.82 -8.98
N MET A 465 -5.76 20.64 -9.97
CA MET A 465 -4.81 21.49 -10.69
C MET A 465 -4.02 22.39 -9.73
N ASP A 466 -2.72 22.51 -9.99
CA ASP A 466 -1.74 23.23 -9.18
C ASP A 466 -1.64 22.79 -7.70
N ARG A 467 -2.14 21.59 -7.35
CA ARG A 467 -2.03 21.02 -5.99
C ARG A 467 -1.00 19.89 -5.88
N THR A 468 -0.63 19.61 -4.64
CA THR A 468 0.20 18.44 -4.27
C THR A 468 -0.47 17.78 -3.06
N CYS A 469 -0.96 16.56 -3.27
CA CYS A 469 -1.59 15.73 -2.25
C CYS A 469 -0.52 14.87 -1.56
N VAL A 470 0.23 15.48 -0.64
CA VAL A 470 1.45 14.91 -0.04
C VAL A 470 1.17 13.64 0.76
N GLN A 471 0.01 13.57 1.44
CA GLN A 471 -0.42 12.35 2.14
C GLN A 471 -0.63 11.17 1.18
N CYS A 472 -1.06 11.43 -0.06
CA CYS A 472 -1.22 10.42 -1.10
C CYS A 472 0.09 10.08 -1.85
N SER A 473 1.10 10.95 -1.75
CA SER A 473 2.39 10.82 -2.45
C SER A 473 3.41 9.89 -1.74
N ASN A 474 3.05 9.33 -0.57
CA ASN A 474 3.94 8.53 0.29
C ASN A 474 3.26 7.27 0.86
N SER A 475 2.73 6.40 -0.01
CA SER A 475 2.17 5.10 0.38
C SER A 475 3.28 4.08 0.71
N HIS A 476 3.97 4.31 1.85
CA HIS A 476 5.27 3.80 2.32
C HIS A 476 5.81 2.40 1.88
N LEU A 477 4.97 1.45 1.46
CA LEU A 477 5.42 0.18 0.87
C LEU A 477 5.83 0.35 -0.61
N TYR A 478 5.06 1.11 -1.40
CA TYR A 478 5.31 1.31 -2.83
C TYR A 478 6.63 2.05 -3.11
N ASP A 479 6.98 3.05 -2.30
CA ASP A 479 8.28 3.75 -2.39
C ASP A 479 9.48 2.87 -2.00
N ALA A 480 9.25 1.66 -1.47
CA ALA A 480 10.27 0.78 -0.93
C ALA A 480 10.49 -0.52 -1.73
N VAL A 481 9.45 -1.08 -2.37
CA VAL A 481 9.54 -2.37 -3.08
C VAL A 481 8.69 -2.46 -4.35
N TYR A 482 9.24 -3.11 -5.38
CA TYR A 482 8.54 -3.59 -6.58
C TYR A 482 8.63 -5.12 -6.62
N VAL A 483 7.49 -5.82 -6.68
CA VAL A 483 7.41 -7.29 -6.64
C VAL A 483 6.68 -7.82 -7.87
N GLU A 484 7.27 -8.81 -8.55
CA GLU A 484 6.57 -9.68 -9.49
C GLU A 484 6.51 -11.10 -8.91
N PRO A 485 5.32 -11.66 -8.61
CA PRO A 485 5.20 -12.97 -7.95
C PRO A 485 5.73 -14.15 -8.79
N GLY A 486 6.28 -15.18 -8.12
CA GLY A 486 6.73 -16.43 -8.72
C GLY A 486 6.86 -17.55 -7.68
N ASP A 487 7.30 -18.73 -8.11
CA ASP A 487 7.55 -19.87 -7.20
C ASP A 487 8.81 -19.62 -6.35
N LEU A 488 9.86 -19.14 -7.02
CA LEU A 488 11.18 -18.80 -6.48
C LEU A 488 11.49 -17.34 -6.83
N TYR A 489 12.37 -16.69 -6.07
CA TYR A 489 12.64 -15.27 -6.19
C TYR A 489 14.13 -14.94 -6.30
N VAL A 490 14.45 -13.89 -7.04
CA VAL A 490 15.70 -13.14 -6.92
C VAL A 490 15.45 -11.76 -6.29
N VAL A 491 16.42 -11.26 -5.53
CA VAL A 491 16.30 -9.95 -4.85
C VAL A 491 17.29 -8.97 -5.45
N GLY A 492 16.82 -7.77 -5.83
CA GLY A 492 17.66 -6.69 -6.36
C GLY A 492 17.60 -5.44 -5.49
N LEU A 493 18.71 -4.73 -5.30
CA LEU A 493 18.76 -3.43 -4.63
C LEU A 493 19.29 -2.36 -5.59
N ALA A 494 18.50 -1.32 -5.84
CA ALA A 494 18.93 -0.16 -6.63
C ALA A 494 18.41 1.18 -6.06
N PRO A 495 19.20 2.26 -6.11
CA PRO A 495 18.81 3.56 -5.59
C PRO A 495 17.84 4.24 -6.56
N VAL A 496 16.53 4.02 -6.40
CA VAL A 496 15.51 4.64 -7.27
C VAL A 496 15.29 6.11 -6.93
N TYR A 497 15.48 6.44 -5.65
CA TYR A 497 15.47 7.80 -5.12
C TYR A 497 16.85 8.20 -4.60
N ASP A 498 17.09 9.49 -4.46
CA ASP A 498 18.24 10.04 -3.74
C ASP A 498 18.09 9.93 -2.22
N LYS A 499 19.23 10.02 -1.53
CA LYS A 499 19.35 9.85 -0.09
C LYS A 499 19.02 11.13 0.68
N SER A 500 18.32 11.04 1.80
CA SER A 500 18.15 12.18 2.70
C SER A 500 19.43 12.41 3.51
N THR A 501 19.91 13.65 3.58
CA THR A 501 21.01 14.08 4.48
C THR A 501 20.59 14.10 5.94
N ASP A 502 19.30 14.31 6.21
CA ASP A 502 18.79 14.69 7.53
C ASP A 502 18.17 13.50 8.27
N ASN A 503 17.76 12.46 7.54
CA ASN A 503 17.15 11.25 8.09
C ASN A 503 17.66 9.99 7.34
N PRO A 504 18.49 9.13 7.95
CA PRO A 504 19.07 7.96 7.28
C PRO A 504 18.07 6.85 6.93
N MET A 505 16.80 6.97 7.34
CA MET A 505 15.71 6.06 6.96
C MET A 505 14.87 6.59 5.79
N ALA A 506 15.04 7.85 5.40
CA ALA A 506 14.25 8.53 4.37
C ALA A 506 14.99 8.69 3.03
N CYS A 507 14.19 8.76 1.98
CA CYS A 507 14.61 9.13 0.63
C CYS A 507 14.09 10.53 0.29
N THR A 508 14.63 11.16 -0.76
CA THR A 508 14.23 12.51 -1.20
C THR A 508 13.58 12.47 -2.59
N ASN A 509 14.28 12.92 -3.63
CA ASN A 509 13.75 13.02 -4.98
C ASN A 509 13.92 11.69 -5.74
N ILE A 510 13.04 11.42 -6.71
CA ILE A 510 13.25 10.29 -7.63
C ILE A 510 14.36 10.63 -8.63
N ARG A 511 15.23 9.67 -8.94
CA ARG A 511 16.42 9.94 -9.76
C ARG A 511 16.09 9.91 -11.24
N GLN A 512 16.37 11.00 -11.95
CA GLN A 512 16.09 11.14 -13.40
C GLN A 512 16.98 10.25 -14.31
N ARG A 513 18.05 9.68 -13.74
CA ARG A 513 18.92 8.60 -14.26
C ARG A 513 19.35 7.74 -13.07
N LEU A 514 20.05 6.62 -13.28
CA LEU A 514 20.70 5.86 -12.18
C LEU A 514 19.73 5.32 -11.10
N GLY A 515 18.48 5.04 -11.52
CA GLY A 515 17.39 4.58 -10.65
C GLY A 515 16.49 3.57 -11.36
N VAL A 516 15.43 4.04 -12.01
CA VAL A 516 14.45 3.17 -12.71
C VAL A 516 15.09 2.32 -13.81
N GLU A 517 16.09 2.85 -14.52
CA GLU A 517 16.87 2.09 -15.53
C GLU A 517 17.48 0.80 -14.94
N LEU A 518 18.04 0.87 -13.72
CA LEU A 518 18.65 -0.26 -13.02
C LEU A 518 17.60 -1.31 -12.59
N ILE A 519 16.44 -0.84 -12.13
CA ILE A 519 15.29 -1.68 -11.77
C ILE A 519 14.77 -2.44 -12.99
N GLU A 520 14.56 -1.74 -14.11
CA GLU A 520 14.07 -2.35 -15.34
C GLU A 520 15.09 -3.31 -15.96
N ALA A 521 16.40 -3.03 -15.85
CA ALA A 521 17.45 -3.95 -16.27
C ALA A 521 17.46 -5.29 -15.49
N MET A 522 17.23 -5.23 -14.17
CA MET A 522 17.07 -6.42 -13.34
C MET A 522 15.75 -7.15 -13.65
N ALA A 523 14.64 -6.42 -13.79
CA ALA A 523 13.33 -6.98 -14.11
C ALA A 523 13.29 -7.62 -15.51
N PHE A 524 13.96 -7.02 -16.50
CA PHE A 524 14.09 -7.54 -17.86
C PHE A 524 14.78 -8.91 -17.88
N ALA A 525 15.94 -9.04 -17.23
CA ALA A 525 16.66 -10.32 -17.18
C ALA A 525 15.80 -11.48 -16.63
N VAL A 526 14.99 -11.21 -15.60
CA VAL A 526 14.03 -12.18 -15.05
C VAL A 526 12.89 -12.47 -16.04
N LYS A 527 12.35 -11.45 -16.72
CA LYS A 527 11.29 -11.63 -17.74
C LYS A 527 11.77 -12.48 -18.92
N THR A 528 12.93 -12.16 -19.50
CA THR A 528 13.53 -12.91 -20.63
C THR A 528 13.77 -14.39 -20.30
N ILE A 529 14.18 -14.72 -19.06
CA ILE A 529 14.38 -16.11 -18.65
C ILE A 529 13.05 -16.85 -18.46
N ASN A 530 12.00 -16.17 -17.96
CA ASN A 530 10.65 -16.75 -17.85
C ASN A 530 9.99 -17.03 -19.21
N GLU A 531 10.40 -16.36 -20.29
CA GLU A 531 9.94 -16.65 -21.65
C GLU A 531 10.43 -18.02 -22.16
N ARG A 532 11.50 -18.58 -21.55
CA ARG A 532 12.13 -19.87 -21.89
C ARG A 532 12.42 -20.05 -23.39
N GLN A 533 12.91 -19.00 -24.05
CA GLN A 533 13.34 -19.04 -25.44
C GLN A 533 14.87 -19.15 -25.56
N GLY A 534 15.35 -19.69 -26.69
CA GLY A 534 16.78 -19.82 -26.98
C GLY A 534 17.56 -20.57 -25.91
N GLU A 535 18.65 -19.96 -25.43
CA GLU A 535 19.52 -20.51 -24.38
C GLU A 535 18.80 -20.71 -23.03
N TYR A 536 17.76 -19.94 -22.72
CA TYR A 536 17.00 -20.04 -21.47
C TYR A 536 15.92 -21.13 -21.49
N SER A 537 15.78 -21.89 -22.58
CA SER A 537 14.74 -22.92 -22.76
C SER A 537 14.71 -24.00 -21.67
N ASN A 538 15.84 -24.31 -21.05
CA ASN A 538 15.96 -25.27 -19.96
C ASN A 538 16.10 -24.61 -18.57
N TYR A 539 15.87 -23.31 -18.42
CA TYR A 539 15.97 -22.63 -17.12
C TYR A 539 14.71 -22.85 -16.29
N PHE A 540 14.92 -23.23 -15.02
CA PHE A 540 13.89 -23.46 -14.00
C PHE A 540 12.62 -24.18 -14.55
N PRO A 541 12.77 -25.40 -15.08
CA PRO A 541 11.71 -26.08 -15.82
C PRO A 541 10.46 -26.28 -14.96
N GLY A 542 9.33 -25.76 -15.43
CA GLY A 542 8.05 -25.82 -14.72
C GLY A 542 7.85 -24.79 -13.61
N LYS A 543 8.78 -23.84 -13.39
CA LYS A 543 8.70 -22.79 -12.35
C LYS A 543 8.75 -21.39 -12.94
N LYS A 544 7.97 -20.45 -12.41
CA LYS A 544 8.07 -19.02 -12.70
C LYS A 544 9.02 -18.38 -11.69
N ILE A 545 10.02 -17.64 -12.17
CA ILE A 545 10.90 -16.85 -11.32
C ILE A 545 10.29 -15.46 -11.11
N GLY A 546 10.00 -15.14 -9.85
CA GLY A 546 9.61 -13.81 -9.41
C GLY A 546 10.83 -12.94 -9.08
N PHE A 547 10.58 -11.66 -8.84
CA PHE A 547 11.61 -10.75 -8.32
C PHE A 547 11.07 -9.87 -7.21
N ILE A 548 12.00 -9.42 -6.37
CA ILE A 548 11.80 -8.45 -5.30
C ILE A 548 12.86 -7.37 -5.51
N LEU A 549 12.47 -6.20 -6.00
CA LEU A 549 13.39 -5.10 -6.23
C LEU A 549 13.15 -4.03 -5.16
N LEU A 550 14.19 -3.69 -4.41
CA LEU A 550 14.14 -2.84 -3.23
C LEU A 550 14.81 -1.49 -3.50
N ASN A 551 14.21 -0.42 -2.97
CA ASN A 551 14.73 0.94 -2.99
C ASN A 551 15.34 1.35 -1.63
N PRO A 552 16.64 1.11 -1.41
CA PRO A 552 17.37 1.64 -0.26
C PRO A 552 17.75 3.12 -0.42
N CYS A 553 17.50 3.76 -1.58
CA CYS A 553 17.93 5.11 -1.93
C CYS A 553 19.38 5.44 -1.54
N ASP A 554 20.29 4.49 -1.75
CA ASP A 554 21.72 4.54 -1.38
C ASP A 554 22.00 4.83 0.12
N GLN A 555 21.01 4.68 1.01
CA GLN A 555 21.16 4.76 2.47
C GLN A 555 21.46 3.36 3.05
N PRO A 556 22.68 3.10 3.60
CA PRO A 556 23.04 1.77 4.08
C PRO A 556 22.14 1.27 5.21
N LEU A 557 21.74 2.14 6.15
CA LEU A 557 20.86 1.78 7.27
C LEU A 557 19.43 1.44 6.79
N ARG A 558 18.87 2.21 5.85
CA ARG A 558 17.59 1.87 5.21
C ARG A 558 17.70 0.54 4.46
N GLY A 559 18.77 0.31 3.72
CA GLY A 559 19.02 -0.94 3.00
C GLY A 559 19.06 -2.16 3.92
N GLN A 560 19.78 -2.08 5.04
CA GLN A 560 19.80 -3.13 6.05
C GLN A 560 18.41 -3.36 6.66
N ASN A 561 17.68 -2.31 7.03
CA ASN A 561 16.33 -2.44 7.59
C ASN A 561 15.35 -3.09 6.60
N LEU A 562 15.40 -2.75 5.31
CA LEU A 562 14.58 -3.38 4.27
C LEU A 562 14.91 -4.88 4.15
N LEU A 563 16.20 -5.24 4.10
CA LEU A 563 16.66 -6.62 4.01
C LEU A 563 16.26 -7.45 5.25
N VAL A 564 16.51 -6.95 6.45
CA VAL A 564 16.17 -7.64 7.71
C VAL A 564 14.65 -7.79 7.83
N SER A 565 13.87 -6.73 7.57
CA SER A 565 12.41 -6.83 7.61
C SER A 565 11.86 -7.83 6.58
N MET A 566 12.42 -7.88 5.37
CA MET A 566 12.04 -8.86 4.35
C MET A 566 12.35 -10.30 4.77
N LEU A 567 13.53 -10.53 5.38
CA LEU A 567 14.00 -11.87 5.74
C LEU A 567 13.36 -12.43 7.02
N GLU A 568 13.05 -11.57 7.99
CA GLU A 568 12.42 -11.96 9.26
C GLU A 568 10.88 -11.98 9.20
N LYS A 569 10.27 -10.97 8.54
CA LYS A 569 8.83 -10.71 8.59
C LYS A 569 8.13 -10.94 7.25
N GLY A 570 8.87 -11.38 6.24
CA GLY A 570 8.38 -11.45 4.87
C GLY A 570 8.13 -10.07 4.24
N ILE A 571 7.56 -10.07 3.04
CA ILE A 571 7.13 -8.86 2.34
C ILE A 571 5.63 -8.73 2.53
N LYS A 572 5.22 -7.67 3.24
CA LYS A 572 3.82 -7.28 3.29
C LYS A 572 3.42 -6.68 1.94
N LEU A 573 2.59 -7.42 1.21
CA LEU A 573 1.92 -6.95 0.01
C LEU A 573 0.83 -5.94 0.36
N LEU A 574 0.36 -5.32 -0.71
CA LEU A 574 -0.63 -4.24 -0.74
C LEU A 574 -1.96 -4.68 -0.14
N ASN A 575 -2.37 -5.93 -0.40
CA ASN A 575 -3.57 -6.58 0.13
C ASN A 575 -3.39 -7.07 1.58
N GLU A 576 -2.50 -6.42 2.34
CA GLU A 576 -2.01 -6.78 3.67
C GLU A 576 -1.38 -8.18 3.83
N SER A 577 -1.52 -9.09 2.85
CA SER A 577 -0.95 -10.44 2.89
C SER A 577 0.58 -10.43 2.89
N THR A 578 1.21 -11.46 3.47
CA THR A 578 2.67 -11.49 3.65
C THR A 578 3.30 -12.63 2.86
N ILE A 579 4.15 -12.32 1.88
CA ILE A 579 5.01 -13.33 1.25
C ILE A 579 6.20 -13.60 2.17
N TYR A 580 6.22 -14.77 2.79
CA TYR A 580 7.42 -15.30 3.41
C TYR A 580 8.29 -15.93 2.32
N VAL A 581 9.53 -15.44 2.19
CA VAL A 581 10.42 -15.71 1.04
C VAL A 581 11.72 -16.43 1.41
N HIS A 582 11.89 -16.75 2.70
CA HIS A 582 13.15 -17.27 3.26
C HIS A 582 13.62 -18.58 2.61
N ASP A 583 12.72 -19.49 2.25
CA ASP A 583 13.03 -20.75 1.55
C ASP A 583 12.81 -20.66 0.03
N LYS A 584 12.78 -19.44 -0.52
CA LYS A 584 12.50 -19.18 -1.94
C LYS A 584 13.49 -18.21 -2.63
N ILE A 585 14.40 -17.56 -1.90
CA ILE A 585 15.37 -16.61 -2.48
C ILE A 585 16.61 -17.34 -3.03
N LEU A 586 16.82 -17.28 -4.34
CA LEU A 586 17.98 -17.85 -5.05
C LEU A 586 19.28 -17.08 -4.79
N GLY A 587 19.20 -15.77 -4.54
CA GLY A 587 20.32 -14.89 -4.22
C GLY A 587 20.04 -13.42 -4.54
N PHE A 588 21.08 -12.59 -4.47
CA PHE A 588 20.95 -11.13 -4.45
C PHE A 588 21.81 -10.43 -5.51
N VAL A 589 21.24 -9.42 -6.18
CA VAL A 589 21.96 -8.42 -6.98
C VAL A 589 21.92 -7.08 -6.26
N ALA A 590 22.99 -6.74 -5.54
CA ALA A 590 23.02 -5.60 -4.64
C ALA A 590 24.43 -5.03 -4.52
N GLY A 591 24.57 -3.72 -4.68
CA GLY A 591 25.87 -3.04 -4.56
C GLY A 591 26.07 -1.94 -5.59
N TYR A 592 25.32 -0.84 -5.44
CA TYR A 592 25.60 0.40 -6.17
C TYR A 592 26.90 1.02 -5.63
N THR A 593 26.86 1.59 -4.43
CA THR A 593 28.08 2.02 -3.72
C THR A 593 28.78 0.87 -2.99
N SER A 594 30.10 0.96 -2.88
CA SER A 594 30.92 0.01 -2.11
C SER A 594 30.52 -0.08 -0.63
N ILE A 595 29.96 1.00 -0.06
CA ILE A 595 29.40 1.01 1.31
C ILE A 595 28.10 0.21 1.35
N MET A 596 27.18 0.41 0.40
CA MET A 596 25.97 -0.41 0.29
C MET A 596 26.32 -1.89 0.16
N SER A 597 27.32 -2.24 -0.68
CA SER A 597 27.82 -3.62 -0.79
C SER A 597 28.24 -4.21 0.55
N GLN A 598 29.12 -3.52 1.29
CA GLN A 598 29.58 -3.93 2.62
C GLN A 598 28.41 -4.14 3.59
N TYR A 599 27.48 -3.18 3.67
CA TYR A 599 26.35 -3.22 4.61
C TYR A 599 25.32 -4.29 4.24
N THR A 600 25.10 -4.55 2.95
CA THR A 600 24.30 -5.69 2.47
C THR A 600 24.98 -7.02 2.79
N SER A 601 26.29 -7.18 2.53
CA SER A 601 27.01 -8.42 2.82
C SER A 601 27.01 -8.79 4.31
N LEU A 602 27.06 -7.79 5.21
CA LEU A 602 26.93 -8.00 6.65
C LEU A 602 25.56 -8.57 7.07
N VAL A 603 24.49 -8.27 6.32
CA VAL A 603 23.16 -8.87 6.56
C VAL A 603 23.04 -10.23 5.88
N LEU A 604 23.54 -10.39 4.65
CA LEU A 604 23.34 -11.60 3.84
C LEU A 604 24.25 -12.78 4.23
N THR A 605 25.46 -12.52 4.73
CA THR A 605 26.44 -13.57 5.06
C THR A 605 25.95 -14.50 6.20
N PRO A 606 25.35 -14.01 7.30
CA PRO A 606 24.70 -14.85 8.31
C PRO A 606 23.61 -15.79 7.73
N TYR A 607 22.83 -15.30 6.76
CA TYR A 607 21.80 -16.07 6.05
C TYR A 607 22.36 -16.92 4.88
N ARG A 608 23.69 -16.92 4.66
CA ARG A 608 24.38 -17.70 3.61
C ARG A 608 23.96 -17.38 2.17
N TYR A 609 23.44 -16.19 1.89
CA TYR A 609 23.10 -15.81 0.52
C TYR A 609 24.30 -15.29 -0.26
N VAL A 610 24.41 -15.68 -1.54
CA VAL A 610 25.37 -15.10 -2.48
C VAL A 610 24.87 -13.73 -2.97
N GLN A 611 25.76 -12.74 -2.96
CA GLN A 611 25.54 -11.38 -3.41
C GLN A 611 26.42 -11.06 -4.61
N ILE A 612 25.83 -10.51 -5.67
CA ILE A 612 26.55 -9.93 -6.81
C ILE A 612 26.40 -8.42 -6.81
N ALA A 613 27.49 -7.68 -6.63
CA ALA A 613 27.50 -6.23 -6.81
C ALA A 613 27.74 -5.84 -8.28
N TYR A 614 27.04 -4.79 -8.74
CA TYR A 614 27.12 -4.34 -10.12
C TYR A 614 28.00 -3.09 -10.31
N ALA A 615 28.15 -2.22 -9.31
CA ALA A 615 28.93 -0.98 -9.42
C ALA A 615 29.99 -0.75 -8.31
N SER A 616 30.19 -1.73 -7.41
CA SER A 616 31.08 -1.58 -6.24
C SER A 616 32.54 -2.00 -6.53
N LEU A 617 33.39 -1.01 -6.84
CA LEU A 617 34.76 -1.25 -7.31
C LEU A 617 35.85 -1.31 -6.21
N ALA A 618 35.53 -0.94 -4.96
CA ALA A 618 36.55 -0.76 -3.91
C ALA A 618 37.34 -2.06 -3.59
N ALA A 619 38.65 -1.94 -3.45
CA ALA A 619 39.56 -3.10 -3.37
C ALA A 619 39.36 -4.01 -2.15
N PHE A 620 38.91 -3.48 -1.00
CA PHE A 620 38.70 -4.29 0.21
C PHE A 620 37.59 -5.35 0.06
N LEU A 621 36.65 -5.15 -0.87
CA LEU A 621 35.59 -6.13 -1.18
C LEU A 621 36.12 -7.39 -1.90
N SER A 622 37.41 -7.45 -2.23
CA SER A 622 38.08 -8.66 -2.72
C SER A 622 38.40 -9.68 -1.61
N ASP A 623 38.36 -9.29 -0.34
CA ASP A 623 38.69 -10.20 0.77
C ASP A 623 37.58 -11.23 1.01
N ARG A 624 37.84 -12.49 0.66
CA ARG A 624 36.92 -13.62 0.89
C ARG A 624 36.92 -14.14 2.33
N THR A 625 37.80 -13.66 3.21
CA THR A 625 37.71 -13.98 4.64
C THR A 625 36.64 -13.14 5.34
N THR A 626 36.52 -11.86 4.99
CA THR A 626 35.43 -10.99 5.45
C THR A 626 34.15 -11.13 4.60
N TYR A 627 34.28 -11.34 3.28
CA TYR A 627 33.17 -11.37 2.32
C TYR A 627 33.12 -12.69 1.52
N PRO A 628 32.84 -13.84 2.16
CA PRO A 628 32.98 -15.17 1.54
C PRO A 628 31.99 -15.45 0.41
N TYR A 629 30.82 -14.82 0.41
CA TYR A 629 29.76 -15.03 -0.60
C TYR A 629 29.56 -13.81 -1.52
N PHE A 630 30.57 -12.94 -1.62
CA PHE A 630 30.53 -11.72 -2.44
C PHE A 630 31.19 -11.92 -3.81
N LEU A 631 30.46 -11.56 -4.86
CA LEU A 631 30.90 -11.47 -6.24
C LEU A 631 30.65 -10.06 -6.77
N ARG A 632 31.33 -9.66 -7.85
CA ARG A 632 31.01 -8.41 -8.56
C ARG A 632 31.33 -8.45 -10.05
N VAL A 633 30.48 -7.79 -10.84
CA VAL A 633 30.71 -7.62 -12.29
C VAL A 633 31.76 -6.53 -12.56
N GLY A 634 31.87 -5.55 -11.66
CA GLY A 634 32.88 -4.49 -11.73
C GLY A 634 34.28 -4.96 -11.34
N THR A 635 35.29 -4.52 -12.09
CA THR A 635 36.71 -4.79 -11.86
C THR A 635 37.27 -3.98 -10.66
N PRO A 636 38.13 -4.57 -9.81
CA PRO A 636 38.70 -3.87 -8.64
C PRO A 636 39.49 -2.60 -8.99
N GLU A 637 39.33 -1.53 -8.21
CA GLU A 637 40.01 -0.25 -8.44
C GLU A 637 41.54 -0.34 -8.45
N ASN A 638 42.15 -1.26 -7.71
CA ASN A 638 43.60 -1.47 -7.73
C ASN A 638 44.11 -1.95 -9.10
N ASN A 639 43.31 -2.70 -9.85
CA ASN A 639 43.66 -3.10 -11.22
C ASN A 639 43.57 -1.91 -12.18
N LEU A 640 42.56 -1.05 -12.01
CA LEU A 640 42.39 0.18 -12.79
C LEU A 640 43.51 1.20 -12.49
N ALA A 641 43.86 1.36 -11.21
CA ALA A 641 44.89 2.28 -10.71
C ALA A 641 46.26 2.03 -11.37
N ASN A 642 46.65 0.76 -11.55
CA ASN A 642 47.88 0.40 -12.24
C ASN A 642 47.90 0.94 -13.68
N SER A 643 46.79 0.81 -14.43
CA SER A 643 46.69 1.37 -15.77
C SER A 643 46.69 2.91 -15.77
N VAL A 644 46.01 3.55 -14.81
CA VAL A 644 45.99 5.02 -14.70
C VAL A 644 47.42 5.56 -14.51
N VAL A 645 48.23 4.96 -13.63
CA VAL A 645 49.63 5.39 -13.43
C VAL A 645 50.53 5.01 -14.61
N ARG A 646 50.27 3.90 -15.32
CA ARG A 646 50.96 3.58 -16.58
C ARG A 646 50.65 4.59 -17.70
N LEU A 647 49.42 5.10 -17.77
CA LEU A 647 49.05 6.19 -18.69
C LEU A 647 49.86 7.45 -18.39
N VAL A 648 50.03 7.83 -17.11
CA VAL A 648 50.91 8.94 -16.71
C VAL A 648 52.34 8.74 -17.22
N LYS A 649 52.89 7.52 -17.14
CA LYS A 649 54.22 7.19 -17.67
C LYS A 649 54.31 7.15 -19.20
N SER A 650 53.20 7.12 -19.92
CA SER A 650 53.18 7.26 -21.39
C SER A 650 53.23 8.72 -21.86
N LEU A 651 53.07 9.67 -20.94
CA LEU A 651 53.21 11.11 -21.17
C LEU A 651 54.65 11.53 -20.87
N ASP A 652 55.39 11.95 -21.89
CA ASP A 652 56.84 12.14 -21.78
C ASP A 652 57.24 13.22 -20.75
N ASP A 653 58.43 13.03 -20.15
CA ASP A 653 58.96 13.73 -18.96
C ASP A 653 58.05 13.76 -17.70
N SER A 654 56.80 13.29 -17.74
CA SER A 654 55.81 13.61 -16.72
C SER A 654 55.87 12.66 -15.52
N ASN A 655 56.16 13.23 -14.34
CA ASN A 655 56.48 12.46 -13.13
C ASN A 655 55.81 12.98 -11.84
N PHE A 656 55.02 14.05 -11.93
CA PHE A 656 54.35 14.71 -10.81
C PHE A 656 52.83 14.76 -11.04
N ILE A 657 52.02 14.35 -10.07
CA ILE A 657 50.56 14.26 -10.18
C ILE A 657 49.83 14.77 -8.92
N GLN A 658 48.59 15.19 -9.09
CA GLN A 658 47.63 15.49 -8.02
C GLN A 658 46.46 14.51 -8.06
N ILE A 659 45.77 14.29 -6.94
CA ILE A 659 44.58 13.42 -6.87
C ILE A 659 43.38 14.20 -6.32
N LEU A 660 42.25 14.19 -7.03
CA LEU A 660 40.92 14.50 -6.51
C LEU A 660 40.19 13.19 -6.21
N TYR A 661 39.62 13.05 -5.01
CA TYR A 661 38.92 11.83 -4.62
C TYR A 661 37.66 12.14 -3.79
N SER A 662 36.58 11.39 -4.00
CA SER A 662 35.39 11.48 -3.15
C SER A 662 35.67 11.02 -1.72
N GLU A 663 34.96 11.60 -0.75
CA GLU A 663 34.87 11.03 0.59
C GLU A 663 34.27 9.60 0.58
N GLY A 664 34.72 8.77 1.52
CA GLY A 664 34.26 7.39 1.68
C GLY A 664 35.15 6.35 0.99
N VAL A 665 34.85 5.07 1.26
CA VAL A 665 35.71 3.91 0.97
C VAL A 665 36.03 3.68 -0.52
N TYR A 666 35.29 4.31 -1.43
CA TYR A 666 35.57 4.31 -2.87
C TYR A 666 36.73 5.26 -3.18
N GLY A 667 36.50 6.58 -3.07
CA GLY A 667 37.54 7.58 -3.40
C GLY A 667 38.80 7.44 -2.54
N GLU A 668 38.66 7.10 -1.26
CA GLU A 668 39.82 6.84 -0.39
C GLU A 668 40.57 5.54 -0.75
N GLY A 669 39.84 4.48 -1.11
CA GLY A 669 40.44 3.22 -1.57
C GLY A 669 41.16 3.35 -2.90
N GLY A 670 40.54 4.04 -3.88
CA GLY A 670 41.16 4.35 -5.16
C GLY A 670 42.36 5.29 -5.03
N ARG A 671 42.30 6.30 -4.13
CA ARG A 671 43.44 7.17 -3.80
C ARG A 671 44.63 6.34 -3.30
N ASP A 672 44.39 5.41 -2.38
CA ASP A 672 45.46 4.61 -1.78
C ASP A 672 46.02 3.54 -2.73
N ALA A 673 45.19 3.05 -3.66
CA ALA A 673 45.66 2.25 -4.79
C ALA A 673 46.57 3.08 -5.72
N ILE A 674 46.16 4.28 -6.14
CA ILE A 674 47.00 5.17 -6.96
C ILE A 674 48.30 5.53 -6.24
N LEU A 675 48.29 5.82 -4.93
CA LEU A 675 49.49 6.10 -4.15
C LEU A 675 50.49 4.92 -4.16
N ARG A 676 49.99 3.68 -4.07
CA ARG A 676 50.81 2.45 -4.14
C ARG A 676 51.44 2.28 -5.53
N GLU A 677 50.64 2.39 -6.58
CA GLU A 677 51.09 2.21 -7.96
C GLU A 677 52.02 3.34 -8.42
N ALA A 678 51.74 4.58 -7.99
CA ALA A 678 52.59 5.74 -8.21
C ALA A 678 53.98 5.53 -7.57
N LYS A 679 54.05 5.05 -6.32
CA LYS A 679 55.31 4.69 -5.68
C LYS A 679 56.05 3.60 -6.45
N ALA A 680 55.37 2.51 -6.83
CA ALA A 680 55.97 1.38 -7.56
C ALA A 680 56.57 1.81 -8.91
N LEU A 681 55.88 2.69 -9.64
CA LEU A 681 56.30 3.20 -10.95
C LEU A 681 57.16 4.48 -10.87
N LYS A 682 57.52 4.97 -9.66
CA LYS A 682 58.27 6.22 -9.44
C LYS A 682 57.56 7.44 -10.04
N VAL A 683 56.37 7.74 -9.55
CA VAL A 683 55.57 8.94 -9.83
C VAL A 683 55.29 9.64 -8.50
N CYS A 684 55.65 10.91 -8.39
CA CYS A 684 55.40 11.73 -7.21
C CYS A 684 53.93 12.17 -7.17
N VAL A 685 53.22 11.87 -6.08
CA VAL A 685 51.92 12.48 -5.76
C VAL A 685 52.19 13.71 -4.90
N THR A 686 52.00 14.92 -5.46
CA THR A 686 52.34 16.18 -4.77
C THR A 686 51.27 16.64 -3.79
N ALA A 687 50.00 16.30 -4.05
CA ALA A 687 48.87 16.61 -3.19
C ALA A 687 47.67 15.71 -3.49
N THR A 688 46.80 15.53 -2.48
CA THR A 688 45.51 14.84 -2.61
C THR A 688 44.41 15.68 -1.95
N TYR A 689 43.31 15.93 -2.65
CA TYR A 689 42.21 16.75 -2.14
C TYR A 689 40.90 15.95 -2.11
N LYS A 690 40.23 15.96 -0.95
CA LYS A 690 38.94 15.31 -0.73
C LYS A 690 37.80 16.17 -1.29
N VAL A 691 36.91 15.55 -2.06
CA VAL A 691 35.68 16.12 -2.58
C VAL A 691 34.51 15.59 -1.74
N ILE A 692 33.82 16.49 -1.04
CA ILE A 692 32.73 16.16 -0.11
C ILE A 692 31.40 16.26 -0.86
N GLU A 693 30.59 15.20 -0.80
CA GLU A 693 29.24 15.18 -1.38
C GLU A 693 28.33 16.24 -0.76
N GLY A 694 27.62 17.02 -1.59
CA GLY A 694 26.82 18.17 -1.15
C GLY A 694 27.64 19.36 -0.62
N GLY A 695 28.98 19.29 -0.64
CA GLY A 695 29.88 20.35 -0.19
C GLY A 695 30.12 21.45 -1.23
N GLN A 696 30.71 22.57 -0.78
CA GLN A 696 31.13 23.64 -1.70
C GLN A 696 32.41 23.28 -2.45
N HIS A 697 32.30 23.04 -3.75
CA HIS A 697 33.42 22.61 -4.62
C HIS A 697 34.32 23.75 -5.15
N SER A 698 33.95 25.02 -4.95
CA SER A 698 34.67 26.20 -5.50
C SER A 698 36.13 26.35 -5.03
N LYS A 699 36.56 25.63 -3.98
CA LYS A 699 37.95 25.61 -3.50
C LYS A 699 38.87 24.67 -4.29
N ILE A 700 38.32 23.72 -5.06
CA ILE A 700 39.10 22.66 -5.73
C ILE A 700 40.16 23.24 -6.68
N LEU A 701 39.77 24.17 -7.55
CA LEU A 701 40.70 24.76 -8.52
C LEU A 701 41.75 25.70 -7.86
N PRO A 702 41.39 26.59 -6.91
CA PRO A 702 42.36 27.27 -6.06
C PRO A 702 43.36 26.35 -5.35
N ASP A 703 42.92 25.16 -4.90
CA ASP A 703 43.78 24.20 -4.22
C ASP A 703 44.71 23.46 -5.18
N LEU A 704 44.23 23.00 -6.34
CA LEU A 704 45.08 22.47 -7.42
C LEU A 704 46.15 23.47 -7.89
N ARG A 705 45.81 24.77 -7.93
CA ARG A 705 46.72 25.87 -8.30
C ARG A 705 47.90 26.04 -7.33
N ARG A 706 47.79 25.58 -6.07
CA ARG A 706 48.90 25.58 -5.08
C ARG A 706 50.08 24.70 -5.54
N ASN A 707 49.83 23.64 -6.29
CA ASN A 707 50.84 22.75 -6.88
C ASN A 707 50.75 22.77 -8.42
N SER A 708 50.56 23.95 -9.02
CA SER A 708 50.31 24.16 -10.46
C SER A 708 51.37 23.64 -11.45
N TYR A 709 52.53 23.15 -10.96
CA TYR A 709 53.54 22.41 -11.72
C TYR A 709 53.19 20.93 -11.92
N ALA A 710 52.40 20.33 -11.02
CA ALA A 710 51.80 19.02 -11.18
C ALA A 710 50.53 19.17 -12.03
N LYS A 711 50.74 19.18 -13.35
CA LYS A 711 49.74 19.43 -14.40
C LYS A 711 48.74 18.30 -14.58
N ILE A 712 49.10 17.07 -14.21
CA ILE A 712 48.24 15.90 -14.32
C ILE A 712 47.44 15.72 -13.03
N VAL A 713 46.11 15.60 -13.15
CA VAL A 713 45.16 15.48 -12.03
C VAL A 713 44.32 14.21 -12.19
N ILE A 714 44.49 13.24 -11.31
CA ILE A 714 43.71 12.00 -11.32
C ILE A 714 42.38 12.22 -10.57
N VAL A 715 41.25 11.76 -11.14
CA VAL A 715 39.90 11.98 -10.59
C VAL A 715 39.21 10.67 -10.22
N ILE A 716 38.98 10.48 -8.93
CA ILE A 716 38.31 9.31 -8.32
C ILE A 716 37.09 9.78 -7.54
N VAL A 717 36.15 10.35 -8.26
CA VAL A 717 34.95 11.01 -7.73
C VAL A 717 33.72 10.22 -8.17
N HIS A 718 32.74 10.06 -7.28
CA HIS A 718 31.49 9.34 -7.58
C HIS A 718 30.73 9.98 -8.76
N SER A 719 30.09 9.14 -9.58
CA SER A 719 29.37 9.54 -10.81
C SER A 719 28.28 10.60 -10.60
N PHE A 720 27.72 10.68 -9.38
CA PHE A 720 26.73 11.66 -8.95
C PHE A 720 27.33 12.97 -8.41
N VAL A 721 28.55 12.96 -7.86
CA VAL A 721 29.26 14.19 -7.42
C VAL A 721 29.99 14.87 -8.59
N LEU A 722 30.30 14.10 -9.64
CA LEU A 722 31.15 14.51 -10.74
C LEU A 722 30.63 15.74 -11.52
N LEU A 723 29.31 15.84 -11.72
CA LEU A 723 28.69 16.98 -12.43
C LEU A 723 28.85 18.29 -11.66
N ASP A 724 28.55 18.29 -10.35
CA ASP A 724 28.68 19.48 -9.50
C ASP A 724 30.14 19.92 -9.39
N MET A 725 31.06 18.96 -9.26
CA MET A 725 32.49 19.22 -9.25
C MET A 725 32.96 19.86 -10.57
N ILE A 726 32.53 19.33 -11.72
CA ILE A 726 32.84 19.86 -13.05
C ILE A 726 32.31 21.29 -13.21
N ASN A 727 31.05 21.52 -12.86
CA ASN A 727 30.43 22.84 -13.00
C ASN A 727 31.12 23.89 -12.10
N ALA A 728 31.51 23.52 -10.89
CA ALA A 728 32.17 24.41 -9.93
C ALA A 728 33.65 24.75 -10.27
N ILE A 729 34.28 24.07 -11.23
CA ILE A 729 35.65 24.39 -11.68
C ILE A 729 35.73 24.89 -13.12
N TYR A 730 34.71 24.63 -13.96
CA TYR A 730 34.81 24.86 -15.40
C TYR A 730 34.98 26.33 -15.79
N ASP A 731 34.24 27.25 -15.16
CA ASP A 731 34.23 28.66 -15.55
C ASP A 731 35.57 29.35 -15.25
N ASP A 732 36.21 29.03 -14.12
CA ASP A 732 37.51 29.58 -13.69
C ASP A 732 38.75 28.84 -14.25
N LEU A 733 38.58 27.66 -14.86
CA LEU A 733 39.67 26.86 -15.44
C LEU A 733 40.24 27.52 -16.71
N GLU A 734 41.56 27.54 -16.91
CA GLU A 734 42.15 27.98 -18.18
C GLU A 734 42.38 26.81 -19.17
N PRO A 735 42.26 27.02 -20.50
CA PRO A 735 42.44 25.96 -21.50
C PRO A 735 43.82 25.29 -21.40
N GLY A 736 43.83 23.99 -21.11
CA GLY A 736 45.07 23.22 -20.92
C GLY A 736 45.87 23.59 -19.66
N GLU A 737 45.26 24.24 -18.67
CA GLU A 737 45.91 24.56 -17.39
C GLU A 737 46.30 23.29 -16.61
N PHE A 738 45.45 22.27 -16.68
CA PHE A 738 45.62 20.93 -16.12
C PHE A 738 45.09 19.90 -17.13
N ILE A 739 45.64 18.68 -17.07
CA ILE A 739 45.11 17.51 -17.79
C ILE A 739 44.53 16.56 -16.76
N PHE A 740 43.21 16.38 -16.79
CA PHE A 740 42.53 15.46 -15.89
C PHE A 740 42.54 14.05 -16.49
N ILE A 741 42.76 13.05 -15.63
CA ILE A 741 42.66 11.62 -15.96
C ILE A 741 41.57 11.02 -15.06
N ALA A 742 40.42 10.76 -15.64
CA ALA A 742 39.24 10.31 -14.91
C ALA A 742 39.15 8.77 -14.83
N SER A 743 38.70 8.29 -13.68
CA SER A 743 38.33 6.89 -13.43
C SER A 743 36.97 6.53 -14.06
N ALA A 744 36.56 5.26 -13.91
CA ALA A 744 35.37 4.65 -14.52
C ALA A 744 34.05 5.42 -14.32
N ALA A 745 33.94 6.28 -13.31
CA ALA A 745 32.75 7.09 -13.04
C ALA A 745 32.50 8.22 -14.07
N TRP A 746 33.49 8.57 -14.90
CA TRP A 746 33.36 9.56 -15.99
C TRP A 746 32.96 8.88 -17.31
N SER A 747 33.59 7.75 -17.66
CA SER A 747 33.35 7.01 -18.90
C SER A 747 33.44 7.91 -20.15
N ASP A 748 32.72 7.53 -21.19
CA ASP A 748 32.46 8.18 -22.48
C ASP A 748 31.27 9.17 -22.45
N ARG A 749 30.83 9.59 -21.26
CA ARG A 749 29.62 10.42 -21.05
C ARG A 749 29.72 11.79 -21.73
N LEU A 750 28.98 11.98 -22.82
CA LEU A 750 29.04 13.19 -23.66
C LEU A 750 28.63 14.46 -22.90
N GLU A 751 27.67 14.40 -21.99
CA GLU A 751 27.17 15.54 -21.23
C GLU A 751 28.21 16.18 -20.29
N LEU A 752 29.29 15.46 -19.99
CA LEU A 752 30.42 15.97 -19.20
C LEU A 752 31.37 16.85 -20.04
N ILE A 753 31.37 16.71 -21.38
CA ILE A 753 32.22 17.47 -22.32
C ILE A 753 31.43 18.37 -23.27
N MET A 754 30.13 18.14 -23.46
CA MET A 754 29.24 19.03 -24.21
C MET A 754 29.30 20.45 -23.63
N SER A 755 29.38 21.43 -24.52
CA SER A 755 29.56 22.86 -24.20
C SER A 755 30.78 23.21 -23.34
N ARG A 756 31.74 22.29 -23.15
CA ARG A 756 32.93 22.50 -22.28
C ARG A 756 34.29 22.42 -23.02
N PRO A 757 34.54 23.23 -24.07
CA PRO A 757 35.74 23.18 -24.90
C PRO A 757 37.10 23.25 -24.17
N LYS A 758 37.15 23.75 -22.93
CA LYS A 758 38.37 23.75 -22.09
C LYS A 758 38.86 22.34 -21.71
N PHE A 759 38.01 21.31 -21.82
CA PHE A 759 38.32 19.92 -21.47
C PHE A 759 39.03 19.13 -22.58
N ALA A 760 39.41 19.78 -23.69
CA ALA A 760 40.23 19.16 -24.73
C ALA A 760 41.59 18.68 -24.16
N GLY A 761 41.98 17.45 -24.48
CA GLY A 761 43.19 16.78 -24.02
C GLY A 761 43.03 15.93 -22.76
N PHE A 762 41.87 15.95 -22.09
CA PHE A 762 41.61 15.13 -20.89
C PHE A 762 41.47 13.65 -21.24
N PHE A 763 41.78 12.76 -20.31
CA PHE A 763 41.62 11.31 -20.47
C PHE A 763 40.48 10.78 -19.58
N SER A 764 39.81 9.74 -20.07
CA SER A 764 38.79 9.01 -19.31
C SER A 764 38.92 7.50 -19.52
N TYR A 765 38.55 6.74 -18.49
CA TYR A 765 38.42 5.29 -18.53
C TYR A 765 36.93 4.92 -18.55
N ALA A 766 36.53 4.05 -19.48
CA ALA A 766 35.18 3.51 -19.60
C ALA A 766 35.21 1.99 -19.42
N MET A 767 34.32 1.41 -18.62
CA MET A 767 34.23 -0.05 -18.42
C MET A 767 32.99 -0.58 -19.15
N GLU A 768 33.16 -0.92 -20.42
CA GLU A 768 32.02 -1.13 -21.33
C GLU A 768 31.46 -2.56 -21.28
N ILE A 769 30.15 -2.68 -21.12
CA ILE A 769 29.35 -3.86 -21.47
C ILE A 769 28.34 -3.40 -22.53
N PRO A 770 28.33 -3.98 -23.75
CA PRO A 770 27.51 -3.46 -24.84
C PRO A 770 26.01 -3.60 -24.55
N ALA A 771 25.24 -2.58 -24.92
CA ALA A 771 23.79 -2.56 -24.72
C ALA A 771 23.09 -3.63 -25.58
N LYS A 772 22.24 -4.47 -24.97
CA LYS A 772 21.39 -5.43 -25.69
C LYS A 772 20.29 -4.66 -26.44
N PRO A 773 20.15 -4.76 -27.78
CA PRO A 773 19.08 -4.08 -28.52
C PRO A 773 17.68 -4.40 -28.00
N THR A 774 17.42 -5.67 -27.71
CA THR A 774 16.14 -6.15 -27.13
C THR A 774 15.78 -5.50 -25.79
N PHE A 775 16.75 -4.97 -25.03
CA PHE A 775 16.49 -4.21 -23.80
C PHE A 775 16.15 -2.75 -24.09
N ILE A 776 16.75 -2.16 -25.13
CA ILE A 776 16.38 -0.83 -25.64
C ILE A 776 14.94 -0.89 -26.19
N ASP A 777 14.61 -1.92 -26.97
CA ASP A 777 13.27 -2.17 -27.49
C ASP A 777 12.25 -2.33 -26.33
N TYR A 778 12.57 -3.19 -25.35
CA TYR A 778 11.77 -3.37 -24.13
C TYR A 778 11.47 -2.07 -23.38
N LEU A 779 12.43 -1.15 -23.31
CA LEU A 779 12.24 0.16 -22.67
C LEU A 779 11.42 1.13 -23.53
N ASN A 780 11.56 1.07 -24.85
CA ASN A 780 10.83 1.95 -25.78
C ASN A 780 9.35 1.55 -25.93
N GLU A 781 9.01 0.26 -25.83
CA GLU A 781 7.63 -0.26 -25.96
C GLU A 781 6.80 -0.17 -24.66
N LYS A 782 7.41 0.29 -23.55
CA LYS A 782 6.85 0.18 -22.19
C LYS A 782 5.75 1.22 -21.90
N VAL A 783 4.50 0.76 -21.76
CA VAL A 783 3.32 1.60 -21.48
C VAL A 783 3.20 1.92 -19.97
N PHE A 784 3.70 3.09 -19.57
CA PHE A 784 3.86 3.47 -18.16
C PHE A 784 2.55 3.62 -17.35
N LEU A 785 1.41 3.94 -17.99
CA LEU A 785 0.10 4.05 -17.30
C LEU A 785 -0.47 2.70 -16.83
N THR A 786 0.11 1.58 -17.28
CA THR A 786 -0.37 0.22 -16.99
C THR A 786 0.75 -0.71 -16.50
N ASP A 787 1.95 -0.17 -16.26
CA ASP A 787 3.08 -0.96 -15.77
C ASP A 787 3.04 -1.11 -14.24
N LYS A 788 3.50 -2.26 -13.75
CA LYS A 788 3.48 -2.57 -12.30
C LYS A 788 4.61 -1.92 -11.52
N ASN A 789 5.58 -1.26 -12.16
CA ASN A 789 6.67 -0.57 -11.47
C ASN A 789 6.15 0.74 -10.85
N PRO A 790 6.04 0.84 -9.50
CA PRO A 790 5.41 1.98 -8.82
C PRO A 790 6.19 3.29 -8.98
N TRP A 791 7.45 3.22 -9.41
CA TRP A 791 8.32 4.39 -9.56
C TRP A 791 8.29 4.97 -10.97
N LEU A 792 7.75 4.24 -11.95
CA LEU A 792 7.83 4.62 -13.36
C LEU A 792 6.99 5.86 -13.69
N ILE A 793 5.77 5.96 -13.17
CA ILE A 793 4.88 7.13 -13.32
C ILE A 793 5.60 8.37 -12.81
N LYS A 794 6.09 8.34 -11.56
CA LYS A 794 6.81 9.44 -10.91
C LYS A 794 8.11 9.81 -11.65
N TYR A 795 8.83 8.82 -12.19
CA TYR A 795 10.03 9.05 -13.01
C TYR A 795 9.69 9.75 -14.33
N VAL A 796 8.62 9.35 -15.02
CA VAL A 796 8.14 10.03 -16.24
C VAL A 796 7.72 11.47 -15.93
N GLU A 797 6.99 11.69 -14.83
CA GLU A 797 6.56 13.02 -14.39
C GLU A 797 7.74 13.95 -14.08
N GLU A 798 8.70 13.53 -13.26
CA GLU A 798 9.84 14.39 -12.88
C GLU A 798 10.90 14.50 -13.99
N LYS A 799 11.01 13.54 -14.92
CA LYS A 799 11.92 13.63 -16.07
C LYS A 799 11.40 14.57 -17.17
N ASN A 800 10.08 14.73 -17.28
CA ASN A 800 9.43 15.61 -18.28
C ASN A 800 8.83 16.89 -17.67
N THR A 801 8.96 17.10 -16.35
CA THR A 801 8.38 18.24 -15.59
C THR A 801 6.87 18.41 -15.84
N CYS A 802 6.14 17.30 -15.86
CA CYS A 802 4.71 17.24 -16.15
C CYS A 802 3.99 16.32 -15.16
N TYR A 803 2.65 16.32 -15.17
CA TYR A 803 1.83 15.40 -14.37
C TYR A 803 0.93 14.53 -15.26
N LEU A 804 0.64 13.31 -14.82
CA LEU A 804 -0.21 12.34 -15.50
C LEU A 804 -1.65 12.34 -14.95
N PRO A 805 -2.62 11.76 -15.68
CA PRO A 805 -3.95 11.47 -15.12
C PRO A 805 -3.82 10.69 -13.80
N GLY A 806 -4.55 11.09 -12.76
CA GLY A 806 -4.43 10.51 -11.42
C GLY A 806 -3.28 11.03 -10.56
N SER A 807 -2.35 11.86 -11.07
CA SER A 807 -1.19 12.31 -10.29
C SER A 807 -1.57 13.02 -8.98
N PHE A 808 -0.85 12.70 -7.91
CA PHE A 808 -0.91 13.42 -6.63
C PHE A 808 0.02 14.64 -6.58
N SER A 809 0.81 14.92 -7.63
CA SER A 809 1.79 16.01 -7.64
C SER A 809 1.69 16.87 -8.90
N LYS A 810 0.67 17.72 -8.97
CA LYS A 810 0.34 18.56 -10.13
C LYS A 810 0.85 20.02 -10.02
N LYS A 811 1.24 20.47 -8.82
CA LYS A 811 1.71 21.84 -8.56
C LYS A 811 2.88 22.26 -9.47
N GLY A 812 2.75 23.42 -10.12
CA GLY A 812 3.75 24.00 -11.01
C GLY A 812 4.03 23.20 -12.30
N LYS A 813 3.28 22.12 -12.57
CA LYS A 813 3.48 21.22 -13.71
C LYS A 813 2.35 21.36 -14.73
N GLN A 814 2.66 21.10 -15.99
CA GLN A 814 1.66 20.97 -17.06
C GLN A 814 1.18 19.51 -17.17
N PRO A 815 -0.02 19.24 -17.72
CA PRO A 815 -0.38 17.87 -18.08
C PRO A 815 0.62 17.31 -19.09
N CYS A 816 1.07 16.09 -18.88
CA CYS A 816 1.87 15.38 -19.89
C CYS A 816 1.04 15.18 -21.16
N GLY A 817 1.64 15.43 -22.32
CA GLY A 817 1.01 15.10 -23.62
C GLY A 817 1.08 13.61 -23.94
N ASN A 818 0.97 13.26 -25.23
CA ASN A 818 1.28 11.92 -25.72
C ASN A 818 2.79 11.63 -25.65
N LEU A 819 3.31 11.43 -24.43
CA LEU A 819 4.67 11.03 -24.19
C LEU A 819 4.86 9.58 -24.61
N THR A 820 5.62 9.35 -25.68
CA THR A 820 6.55 8.22 -25.69
C THR A 820 7.68 8.52 -24.70
N LEU A 821 8.24 7.49 -24.06
CA LEU A 821 9.56 7.64 -23.44
C LEU A 821 10.54 8.12 -24.51
N ALA A 822 11.23 9.25 -24.26
CA ALA A 822 12.31 9.69 -25.15
C ALA A 822 13.33 8.54 -25.29
N PRO A 823 13.71 8.15 -26.52
CA PRO A 823 14.21 6.80 -26.82
C PRO A 823 15.39 6.43 -25.93
N VAL A 824 15.15 5.48 -25.02
CA VAL A 824 15.99 5.35 -23.81
C VAL A 824 17.41 4.88 -24.15
N GLY A 825 17.57 4.22 -25.31
CA GLY A 825 18.85 3.74 -25.83
C GLY A 825 19.90 4.80 -26.17
N SER A 826 19.59 6.11 -26.20
CA SER A 826 20.61 7.14 -26.48
C SER A 826 21.38 7.62 -25.24
N GLU A 827 20.93 7.33 -24.02
CA GLU A 827 21.54 7.81 -22.77
C GLU A 827 21.55 6.78 -21.63
N LEU A 828 21.55 5.47 -21.93
CA LEU A 828 21.63 4.41 -20.91
C LEU A 828 22.90 4.57 -20.06
N GLU A 829 22.75 4.62 -18.73
CA GLU A 829 23.91 4.75 -17.84
C GLU A 829 24.65 3.42 -17.67
N LEU A 830 25.98 3.51 -17.63
CA LEU A 830 26.96 2.41 -17.57
C LEU A 830 26.52 1.22 -16.72
N TRP A 831 26.12 1.45 -15.46
CA TRP A 831 25.83 0.40 -14.49
C TRP A 831 24.54 -0.36 -14.78
N THR A 832 23.71 0.12 -15.71
CA THR A 832 22.50 -0.58 -16.19
C THR A 832 22.84 -1.93 -16.80
N MET A 833 23.89 -1.98 -17.63
CA MET A 833 24.33 -3.24 -18.25
C MET A 833 25.06 -4.16 -17.27
N PHE A 834 25.69 -3.60 -16.23
CA PHE A 834 26.28 -4.37 -15.13
C PHE A 834 25.19 -4.99 -14.23
N ALA A 835 24.13 -4.25 -13.91
CA ALA A 835 22.98 -4.75 -13.15
C ALA A 835 22.25 -5.89 -13.89
N MET A 836 22.05 -5.71 -15.20
CA MET A 836 21.50 -6.76 -16.07
C MET A 836 22.43 -8.00 -16.11
N THR A 837 23.73 -7.80 -16.29
CA THR A 837 24.73 -8.89 -16.35
C THR A 837 24.86 -9.64 -15.02
N ALA A 838 24.79 -8.92 -13.89
CA ALA A 838 24.73 -9.53 -12.57
C ALA A 838 23.47 -10.40 -12.42
N MET A 839 22.30 -9.92 -12.86
CA MET A 839 21.06 -10.69 -12.76
C MET A 839 21.04 -11.94 -13.67
N PHE A 840 21.53 -11.83 -14.91
CA PHE A 840 21.72 -13.01 -15.78
C PHE A 840 22.73 -14.01 -15.18
N SER A 841 23.84 -13.54 -14.61
CA SER A 841 24.85 -14.41 -13.96
C SER A 841 24.29 -15.10 -12.71
N LEU A 842 23.51 -14.39 -11.88
CA LEU A 842 22.82 -14.96 -10.74
C LEU A 842 21.87 -16.08 -11.20
N LEU A 843 21.00 -15.79 -12.17
CA LEU A 843 19.99 -16.73 -12.63
C LEU A 843 20.59 -17.95 -13.33
N GLY A 844 21.67 -17.80 -14.09
CA GLY A 844 22.41 -18.93 -14.68
C GLY A 844 23.05 -19.83 -13.63
N GLY A 845 23.91 -19.27 -12.77
CA GLY A 845 24.61 -20.06 -11.77
C GLY A 845 23.69 -20.71 -10.73
N THR A 846 22.61 -20.02 -10.35
CA THR A 846 21.61 -20.59 -9.43
C THR A 846 20.71 -21.64 -10.09
N ASN A 847 20.43 -21.53 -11.40
CA ASN A 847 19.68 -22.55 -12.14
C ASN A 847 20.41 -23.89 -12.18
N GLU A 848 21.72 -23.89 -12.50
CA GLU A 848 22.55 -25.11 -12.53
C GLU A 848 22.55 -25.84 -11.17
N VAL A 849 22.68 -25.08 -10.07
CA VAL A 849 22.74 -25.65 -8.72
C VAL A 849 21.35 -26.05 -8.20
N PHE A 850 20.30 -25.30 -8.53
CA PHE A 850 18.92 -25.67 -8.18
C PHE A 850 18.52 -26.98 -8.86
N GLN A 851 18.78 -27.13 -10.16
CA GLN A 851 18.44 -28.37 -10.88
C GLN A 851 19.24 -29.58 -10.39
N SER A 852 20.52 -29.40 -10.04
CA SER A 852 21.39 -30.50 -9.59
C SER A 852 21.22 -30.91 -8.13
N LEU A 853 20.77 -30.00 -7.24
CA LEU A 853 20.54 -30.30 -5.81
C LEU A 853 19.06 -30.51 -5.45
N CYS A 854 18.13 -29.74 -6.03
CA CYS A 854 16.72 -29.75 -5.65
C CYS A 854 15.81 -30.50 -6.66
N GLY A 855 16.26 -30.66 -7.90
CA GLY A 855 15.45 -31.21 -8.98
C GLY A 855 14.33 -30.25 -9.43
N SER A 856 13.41 -30.73 -10.28
CA SER A 856 12.43 -29.89 -10.98
C SER A 856 11.08 -29.72 -10.28
N GLN A 857 10.80 -30.46 -9.19
CA GLN A 857 9.43 -30.58 -8.67
C GLN A 857 9.06 -29.58 -7.55
N THR A 858 9.99 -29.13 -6.71
CA THR A 858 9.67 -28.27 -5.54
C THR A 858 9.32 -26.83 -5.93
N ASP A 859 8.41 -26.18 -5.19
CA ASP A 859 8.16 -24.72 -5.28
C ASP A 859 9.11 -23.90 -4.38
N ARG A 860 10.03 -24.58 -3.69
CA ARG A 860 10.94 -24.04 -2.67
C ARG A 860 12.35 -24.53 -2.92
N ILE A 861 13.31 -23.80 -2.37
CA ILE A 861 14.72 -24.17 -2.33
C ILE A 861 14.91 -25.31 -1.32
N CYS A 862 15.62 -26.35 -1.75
CA CYS A 862 15.89 -27.52 -0.93
C CYS A 862 16.96 -27.24 0.14
N ALA A 863 16.93 -28.00 1.23
CA ALA A 863 17.88 -27.88 2.33
C ALA A 863 19.35 -28.03 1.88
N ASP A 864 19.64 -28.90 0.91
CA ASP A 864 20.99 -29.09 0.37
C ASP A 864 21.55 -27.86 -0.35
N TYR A 865 20.70 -27.06 -0.99
CA TYR A 865 21.10 -25.80 -1.62
C TYR A 865 21.42 -24.74 -0.55
N MET A 866 20.53 -24.57 0.43
CA MET A 866 20.74 -23.62 1.55
C MET A 866 21.94 -24.01 2.44
N ALA A 867 22.26 -25.31 2.50
CA ALA A 867 23.43 -25.80 3.23
C ALA A 867 24.77 -25.51 2.55
N ARG A 868 24.79 -25.29 1.21
CA ARG A 868 25.99 -25.29 0.36
C ARG A 868 26.16 -24.00 -0.48
N PRO A 869 26.23 -22.82 0.17
CA PRO A 869 26.38 -21.53 -0.54
C PRO A 869 27.67 -21.44 -1.38
N GLU A 870 28.72 -22.19 -1.02
CA GLU A 870 29.96 -22.29 -1.78
C GLU A 870 29.76 -22.94 -3.18
N VAL A 871 28.82 -23.87 -3.31
CA VAL A 871 28.48 -24.48 -4.61
C VAL A 871 27.72 -23.48 -5.49
N VAL A 872 26.82 -22.70 -4.89
CA VAL A 872 26.11 -21.61 -5.58
C VAL A 872 27.10 -20.53 -6.05
N TYR A 873 28.01 -20.11 -5.17
CA TYR A 873 29.08 -19.17 -5.45
C TYR A 873 29.98 -19.62 -6.62
N GLU A 874 30.52 -20.84 -6.55
CA GLU A 874 31.39 -21.41 -7.60
C GLU A 874 30.64 -21.71 -8.91
N SER A 875 29.31 -21.78 -8.91
CA SER A 875 28.51 -21.88 -10.13
C SER A 875 28.33 -20.52 -10.81
N ILE A 876 27.97 -19.48 -10.04
CA ILE A 876 27.85 -18.10 -10.53
C ILE A 876 29.19 -17.57 -11.03
N LYS A 877 30.31 -17.89 -10.36
CA LYS A 877 31.66 -17.46 -10.73
C LYS A 877 32.13 -17.97 -12.12
N LYS A 878 31.49 -19.02 -12.66
CA LYS A 878 31.79 -19.61 -13.98
C LYS A 878 30.99 -18.98 -15.13
N GLN A 879 29.97 -18.19 -14.82
CA GLN A 879 29.07 -17.62 -15.84
C GLN A 879 29.80 -16.64 -16.76
N THR A 880 29.30 -16.52 -17.99
CA THR A 880 29.95 -15.77 -19.07
C THR A 880 29.06 -14.67 -19.64
N ALA A 881 29.65 -13.55 -20.05
CA ALA A 881 28.97 -12.43 -20.71
C ALA A 881 29.82 -11.86 -21.85
N VAL A 882 29.18 -11.13 -22.78
CA VAL A 882 29.86 -10.30 -23.77
C VAL A 882 30.33 -9.01 -23.08
N ILE A 883 31.62 -8.69 -23.16
CA ILE A 883 32.29 -7.68 -22.35
C ILE A 883 33.27 -6.89 -23.23
N GLY A 884 33.12 -5.56 -23.31
CA GLY A 884 33.88 -4.72 -24.24
C GLY A 884 33.82 -5.20 -25.70
N ASP A 885 34.94 -5.15 -26.41
CA ASP A 885 35.08 -5.61 -27.80
C ASP A 885 35.11 -7.14 -27.98
N SER A 886 34.60 -7.95 -27.04
CA SER A 886 34.70 -9.41 -27.12
C SER A 886 33.87 -9.98 -28.29
N GLU A 887 34.50 -10.73 -29.20
CA GLU A 887 33.84 -11.40 -30.35
C GLU A 887 32.79 -12.47 -29.95
N GLY A 888 32.70 -12.81 -28.65
CA GLY A 888 31.70 -13.70 -28.08
C GLY A 888 31.76 -13.68 -26.54
N PRO A 889 30.94 -14.48 -25.84
CA PRO A 889 30.93 -14.53 -24.39
C PRO A 889 32.30 -14.89 -23.78
N THR A 890 32.67 -14.18 -22.72
CA THR A 890 33.89 -14.39 -21.94
C THR A 890 33.55 -14.52 -20.45
N ARG A 891 34.47 -15.05 -19.64
CA ARG A 891 34.26 -15.28 -18.20
C ARG A 891 34.03 -13.96 -17.46
N THR A 892 32.90 -13.83 -16.74
CA THR A 892 32.50 -12.58 -16.08
C THR A 892 33.35 -12.25 -14.85
N PHE A 893 33.73 -13.28 -14.08
CA PHE A 893 34.42 -13.17 -12.79
C PHE A 893 35.75 -13.93 -12.80
N ASP A 894 36.79 -13.44 -12.15
CA ASP A 894 38.07 -14.13 -12.01
C ASP A 894 38.00 -15.29 -10.99
N ASP A 895 39.15 -15.88 -10.63
CA ASP A 895 39.20 -16.98 -9.65
C ASP A 895 38.90 -16.54 -8.21
N ASN A 896 39.06 -15.25 -7.90
CA ASN A 896 38.64 -14.63 -6.65
C ASN A 896 37.18 -14.13 -6.70
N GLY A 897 36.49 -14.21 -7.85
CA GLY A 897 35.11 -13.74 -7.98
C GLY A 897 34.97 -12.23 -8.21
N ASP A 898 36.05 -11.55 -8.54
CA ASP A 898 36.07 -10.14 -8.92
C ASP A 898 35.88 -9.97 -10.44
N GLY A 899 35.37 -8.82 -10.89
CA GLY A 899 34.98 -8.61 -12.29
C GLY A 899 36.17 -8.60 -13.25
N MET A 900 35.99 -9.22 -14.43
CA MET A 900 36.99 -9.24 -15.52
C MET A 900 36.73 -8.21 -16.62
N VAL A 901 36.01 -7.13 -16.31
CA VAL A 901 35.70 -6.08 -17.29
C VAL A 901 36.92 -5.19 -17.54
N GLY A 902 37.48 -5.28 -18.75
CA GLY A 902 38.52 -4.36 -19.21
C GLY A 902 38.00 -2.92 -19.32
N ALA A 903 38.91 -1.96 -19.47
CA ALA A 903 38.54 -0.56 -19.67
C ALA A 903 39.03 -0.04 -21.02
N VAL A 904 38.18 0.67 -21.75
CA VAL A 904 38.57 1.48 -22.90
C VAL A 904 39.16 2.79 -22.40
N ILE A 905 40.24 3.25 -23.04
CA ILE A 905 40.91 4.50 -22.70
C ILE A 905 40.60 5.51 -23.80
N TYR A 906 39.91 6.58 -23.42
CA TYR A 906 39.53 7.70 -24.28
C TYR A 906 40.36 8.94 -23.96
N GLN A 907 40.57 9.79 -24.97
CA GLN A 907 40.99 11.17 -24.80
C GLN A 907 39.97 12.11 -25.46
N VAL A 908 39.67 13.24 -24.82
CA VAL A 908 38.71 14.23 -25.28
C VAL A 908 39.36 15.13 -26.33
N TRP A 909 38.86 15.12 -27.57
CA TRP A 909 39.37 15.92 -28.68
C TRP A 909 38.31 16.88 -29.22
N LYS A 910 38.73 17.87 -30.02
CA LYS A 910 37.80 18.61 -30.87
C LYS A 910 37.37 17.72 -32.05
N SER A 911 36.11 17.81 -32.47
CA SER A 911 35.66 17.02 -33.63
C SER A 911 36.36 17.51 -34.91
N PRO A 912 36.86 16.61 -35.78
CA PRO A 912 37.38 16.98 -37.10
C PRO A 912 36.33 17.68 -37.98
N ASP A 913 35.06 17.26 -37.87
CA ASP A 913 33.95 17.79 -38.67
C ASP A 913 33.38 19.10 -38.10
N ASP A 914 33.55 19.34 -36.79
CA ASP A 914 33.10 20.53 -36.09
C ASP A 914 34.04 20.90 -34.94
N PRO A 915 35.04 21.77 -35.18
CA PRO A 915 36.00 22.20 -34.16
C PRO A 915 35.42 22.97 -32.96
N THR A 916 34.10 23.25 -32.93
CA THR A 916 33.40 23.81 -31.77
C THR A 916 32.91 22.74 -30.79
N LYS A 917 32.77 21.48 -31.25
CA LYS A 917 32.33 20.34 -30.46
C LYS A 917 33.51 19.51 -29.94
N LEU A 918 33.30 18.84 -28.80
CA LEU A 918 34.22 17.83 -28.28
C LEU A 918 33.67 16.41 -28.51
N ILE A 919 34.58 15.44 -28.67
CA ILE A 919 34.31 14.01 -28.83
C ILE A 919 35.29 13.18 -27.99
N TYR A 920 34.92 11.95 -27.64
CA TYR A 920 35.85 10.97 -27.05
C TYR A 920 36.56 10.18 -28.16
N GLY A 921 37.85 10.45 -28.37
CA GLY A 921 38.71 9.67 -29.25
C GLY A 921 39.30 8.46 -28.53
N ARG A 922 39.11 7.25 -29.06
CA ARG A 922 39.69 6.04 -28.47
C ARG A 922 41.21 6.01 -28.68
N VAL A 923 41.98 6.04 -27.59
CA VAL A 923 43.45 6.02 -27.61
C VAL A 923 44.07 4.68 -27.19
N GLY A 924 43.32 3.84 -26.48
CA GLY A 924 43.84 2.56 -26.02
C GLY A 924 42.84 1.70 -25.24
N LYS A 925 43.38 0.74 -24.48
CA LYS A 925 42.65 -0.18 -23.61
C LYS A 925 43.52 -0.70 -22.46
N ALA A 926 42.87 -0.98 -21.34
CA ALA A 926 43.41 -1.70 -20.20
C ALA A 926 42.72 -3.07 -20.08
N LYS A 927 43.50 -4.13 -19.86
CA LYS A 927 42.98 -5.45 -19.47
C LYS A 927 42.97 -5.56 -17.93
N PRO A 928 42.13 -6.42 -17.34
CA PRO A 928 42.24 -6.77 -15.93
C PRO A 928 43.61 -7.38 -15.60
N GLY A 929 44.08 -7.16 -14.38
CA GLY A 929 45.36 -7.69 -13.88
C GLY A 929 46.61 -6.95 -14.38
N GLU A 930 47.78 -7.42 -13.97
CA GLU A 930 49.05 -6.69 -14.07
C GLU A 930 49.59 -6.48 -15.51
N GLY A 931 49.04 -7.18 -16.50
CA GLY A 931 49.73 -7.44 -17.77
C GLY A 931 49.33 -6.60 -18.99
N GLY A 932 48.22 -5.85 -18.97
CA GLY A 932 47.65 -5.26 -20.19
C GLY A 932 47.37 -3.76 -20.11
N HIS A 933 48.33 -2.94 -20.55
CA HIS A 933 48.13 -1.52 -20.85
C HIS A 933 48.60 -1.27 -22.29
N ASP A 934 47.66 -0.94 -23.18
CA ASP A 934 47.87 -0.85 -24.63
C ASP A 934 47.31 0.50 -25.13
N VAL A 935 48.20 1.48 -25.33
CA VAL A 935 47.84 2.87 -25.66
C VAL A 935 48.72 3.39 -26.79
N ASN A 936 48.08 3.92 -27.83
CA ASN A 936 48.77 4.48 -28.99
C ASN A 936 49.02 5.99 -28.78
N THR A 937 50.16 6.33 -28.17
CA THR A 937 50.54 7.72 -27.84
C THR A 937 50.58 8.65 -29.06
N LYS A 938 50.72 8.11 -30.29
CA LYS A 938 50.65 8.90 -31.54
C LYS A 938 49.26 9.46 -31.85
N LEU A 939 48.22 9.00 -31.15
CA LEU A 939 46.87 9.54 -31.23
C LEU A 939 46.65 10.71 -30.27
N PHE A 940 47.56 10.98 -29.32
CA PHE A 940 47.34 12.01 -28.30
C PHE A 940 47.25 13.41 -28.92
N GLN A 941 46.26 14.19 -28.47
CA GLN A 941 46.05 15.58 -28.89
C GLN A 941 45.89 16.48 -27.66
N PHE A 942 46.77 17.46 -27.53
CA PHE A 942 46.75 18.44 -26.43
C PHE A 942 46.62 19.86 -26.97
N PRO A 943 45.78 20.72 -26.36
CA PRO A 943 45.51 22.06 -26.90
C PRO A 943 46.74 22.98 -26.90
N ASN A 944 47.70 22.77 -25.98
CA ASN A 944 48.88 23.61 -25.79
C ASN A 944 50.21 22.86 -26.03
N GLY A 945 50.17 21.70 -26.72
CA GLY A 945 51.30 20.76 -26.79
C GLY A 945 51.41 19.87 -25.54
N ASP A 946 52.45 19.03 -25.49
CA ASP A 946 52.56 17.95 -24.50
C ASP A 946 52.62 18.48 -23.04
N PRO A 947 51.81 17.93 -22.13
CA PRO A 947 51.59 18.48 -20.79
C PRO A 947 52.72 18.10 -19.82
N LYS A 948 53.87 18.78 -19.92
CA LYS A 948 55.06 18.48 -19.09
C LYS A 948 54.81 18.70 -17.59
N SER A 949 54.47 17.61 -16.90
CA SER A 949 54.21 17.59 -15.46
C SER A 949 55.50 17.34 -14.67
N VAL A 950 56.33 18.39 -14.60
CA VAL A 950 57.73 18.37 -14.11
C VAL A 950 57.90 19.37 -12.97
N CYS A 951 58.69 19.04 -11.94
CA CYS A 951 58.93 19.93 -10.82
C CYS A 951 59.95 21.06 -11.15
N PRO A 952 59.70 22.31 -10.70
CA PRO A 952 60.60 23.45 -10.94
C PRO A 952 61.88 23.47 -10.09
N ASP A 953 61.92 22.79 -8.94
CA ASP A 953 63.16 22.57 -8.16
C ASP A 953 63.36 21.08 -7.83
N PRO A 954 64.28 20.38 -8.53
CA PRO A 954 64.61 19.00 -8.26
C PRO A 954 65.05 18.71 -6.81
N ARG A 955 65.58 19.69 -6.06
CA ARG A 955 66.02 19.47 -4.67
C ARG A 955 64.86 19.47 -3.69
N SER A 956 63.95 20.43 -3.78
CA SER A 956 62.74 20.45 -2.97
C SER A 956 61.82 19.27 -3.29
N CYS A 957 61.77 18.84 -4.55
CA CYS A 957 60.94 17.71 -4.99
C CYS A 957 61.54 16.32 -4.80
N ALA A 958 62.85 16.19 -4.55
CA ALA A 958 63.44 14.91 -4.13
C ALA A 958 62.70 14.34 -2.90
N LYS A 959 62.34 15.23 -1.96
CA LYS A 959 61.53 14.90 -0.79
C LYS A 959 60.24 14.16 -1.11
N CYS A 960 59.57 14.42 -2.24
CA CYS A 960 58.34 13.69 -2.58
C CYS A 960 58.60 12.19 -2.75
N PHE A 961 59.75 11.82 -3.34
CA PHE A 961 60.16 10.43 -3.51
C PHE A 961 60.76 9.84 -2.22
N ASP A 962 61.37 10.67 -1.36
CA ASP A 962 61.91 10.25 -0.06
C ASP A 962 60.81 10.06 1.00
N ASP A 963 59.81 10.95 1.06
CA ASP A 963 58.64 10.87 1.94
C ASP A 963 57.74 9.69 1.52
N GLN A 964 57.58 9.44 0.21
CA GLN A 964 56.95 8.22 -0.29
C GLN A 964 57.73 6.94 0.10
N GLN A 965 59.06 7.00 0.25
CA GLN A 965 59.83 5.88 0.80
C GLN A 965 59.58 5.72 2.31
N ASN A 966 59.82 6.77 3.09
CA ASN A 966 59.77 6.77 4.55
C ASN A 966 58.37 6.46 5.14
N ASN A 967 57.28 6.83 4.45
CA ASN A 967 55.91 6.53 4.93
C ASN A 967 55.56 5.03 5.02
N THR A 968 56.42 4.12 4.55
CA THR A 968 56.30 2.68 4.90
C THR A 968 56.44 2.41 6.40
N GLY A 969 57.01 3.34 7.17
CA GLY A 969 57.08 3.24 8.63
C GLY A 969 55.81 3.66 9.38
N GLN A 970 54.73 4.13 8.71
CA GLN A 970 53.57 4.74 9.39
C GLN A 970 52.17 4.22 9.01
N SER A 971 52.00 3.40 7.95
CA SER A 971 50.81 2.54 7.85
C SER A 971 50.93 1.35 8.79
N ASP A 972 52.09 0.67 8.75
CA ASP A 972 52.25 -0.67 9.34
C ASP A 972 52.74 -0.63 10.81
N LYS A 973 52.95 0.58 11.36
CA LYS A 973 53.17 0.80 12.81
C LYS A 973 51.98 1.43 13.52
N LYS A 974 50.97 1.91 12.80
CA LYS A 974 49.69 2.33 13.42
C LYS A 974 48.83 1.15 13.92
N THR A 975 49.36 -0.06 13.82
CA THR A 975 48.83 -1.33 14.33
C THR A 975 49.64 -1.92 15.49
N GLU A 976 50.76 -1.31 15.93
CA GLU A 976 51.54 -1.76 17.10
C GLU A 976 51.62 -0.75 18.26
N GLU A 977 51.19 0.51 18.08
CA GLU A 977 51.29 1.55 19.14
C GLU A 977 49.98 1.82 19.90
N ASP A 978 48.96 0.96 19.75
CA ASP A 978 47.69 1.04 20.51
C ASP A 978 47.51 -0.10 21.55
N THR A 979 48.42 -1.09 21.57
CA THR A 979 48.44 -2.16 22.58
C THR A 979 48.75 -1.65 24.00
N SER A 980 49.36 -0.47 24.14
CA SER A 980 49.55 0.22 25.43
C SER A 980 48.26 0.89 25.96
N SER A 981 47.33 1.28 25.08
CA SER A 981 46.04 1.87 25.45
C SER A 981 45.07 0.82 25.98
N ILE A 982 45.06 -0.36 25.34
CA ILE A 982 44.10 -1.44 25.60
C ILE A 982 44.29 -2.08 26.99
N ILE A 983 45.53 -2.18 27.48
CA ILE A 983 45.81 -2.75 28.82
C ILE A 983 45.29 -1.84 29.95
N ALA A 984 45.18 -0.52 29.73
CA ALA A 984 44.60 0.42 30.70
C ALA A 984 43.06 0.40 30.73
N LEU A 985 42.41 -0.03 29.64
CA LEU A 985 40.94 -0.08 29.54
C LEU A 985 40.33 -1.38 30.07
N ALA A 986 41.07 -2.49 30.06
CA ALA A 986 40.62 -3.79 30.56
C ALA A 986 40.16 -3.78 32.03
N THR A 987 40.70 -2.87 32.86
CA THR A 987 40.29 -2.68 34.27
C THR A 987 39.15 -1.68 34.44
N VAL A 988 38.95 -0.76 33.49
CA VAL A 988 38.01 0.37 33.63
C VAL A 988 36.63 0.04 33.08
N VAL A 989 36.54 -0.72 31.97
CA VAL A 989 35.25 -1.13 31.38
C VAL A 989 34.40 -1.97 32.35
N PRO A 990 34.94 -2.96 33.12
CA PRO A 990 34.14 -3.69 34.11
C PRO A 990 33.64 -2.80 35.25
N ILE A 991 34.45 -1.83 35.70
CA ILE A 991 34.08 -0.90 36.77
C ILE A 991 32.99 0.07 36.30
N LEU A 992 33.09 0.59 35.07
CA LEU A 992 32.02 1.41 34.48
C LEU A 992 30.74 0.60 34.22
N ALA A 993 30.84 -0.65 33.74
CA ALA A 993 29.68 -1.51 33.56
C ALA A 993 28.97 -1.80 34.89
N VAL A 994 29.72 -2.14 35.95
CA VAL A 994 29.16 -2.31 37.30
C VAL A 994 28.59 -1.00 37.84
N ALA A 995 29.27 0.14 37.65
CA ALA A 995 28.76 1.44 38.07
C ALA A 995 27.45 1.81 37.36
N VAL A 996 27.34 1.58 36.04
CA VAL A 996 26.11 1.80 35.27
C VAL A 996 25.01 0.83 35.72
N ILE A 997 25.30 -0.46 35.91
CA ILE A 997 24.33 -1.44 36.40
C ILE A 997 23.84 -1.06 37.81
N VAL A 998 24.72 -0.63 38.71
CA VAL A 998 24.35 -0.14 40.04
C VAL A 998 23.54 1.15 39.94
N LEU A 999 23.88 2.09 39.05
CA LEU A 999 23.11 3.31 38.84
C LEU A 999 21.72 3.01 38.28
N SER A 1000 21.61 2.10 37.32
CA SER A 1000 20.34 1.60 36.77
C SER A 1000 19.50 0.87 37.82
N ILE A 1001 20.11 0.05 38.69
CA ILE A 1001 19.41 -0.60 39.81
C ILE A 1001 18.96 0.44 40.85
N VAL A 1002 19.77 1.44 41.17
CA VAL A 1002 19.41 2.51 42.11
C VAL A 1002 18.29 3.39 41.54
N LEU A 1003 18.36 3.75 40.24
CA LEU A 1003 17.30 4.48 39.54
C LEU A 1003 16.02 3.65 39.42
N PHE A 1004 16.11 2.36 39.11
CA PHE A 1004 14.97 1.45 39.06
C PHE A 1004 14.34 1.26 40.45
N CYS A 1005 15.14 1.10 41.50
CA CYS A 1005 14.67 1.03 42.88
C CYS A 1005 14.04 2.35 43.34
N LYS A 1006 14.58 3.51 42.94
CA LYS A 1006 14.00 4.83 43.23
C LYS A 1006 12.66 5.01 42.51
N TYR A 1007 12.61 4.74 41.21
CA TYR A 1007 11.39 4.73 40.39
C TYR A 1007 10.31 3.80 40.98
N ARG A 1008 10.70 2.61 41.45
CA ARG A 1008 9.79 1.66 42.11
C ARG A 1008 9.34 2.12 43.50
N LYS A 1009 10.13 2.93 44.20
CA LYS A 1009 9.75 3.55 45.49
C LYS A 1009 8.79 4.72 45.30
N GLU A 1010 8.94 5.49 44.22
CA GLU A 1010 8.09 6.64 43.88
C GLU A 1010 6.76 6.21 43.22
N LYS A 1011 6.67 5.00 42.63
CA LYS A 1011 5.43 4.43 42.08
C LYS A 1011 4.64 3.50 43.01
N CYS A 1012 4.91 3.48 44.32
CA CYS A 1012 4.14 2.69 45.30
C CYS A 1012 3.07 3.49 46.08
N THR A 1013 2.71 4.69 45.62
CA THR A 1013 1.56 5.45 46.14
C THR A 1013 0.78 6.15 45.03
N ASP A 1014 0.25 5.38 44.07
CA ASP A 1014 -1.03 5.72 43.45
C ASP A 1014 -1.71 4.48 42.85
N LYS A 1015 -3.04 4.46 42.86
CA LYS A 1015 -3.83 3.29 42.42
C LYS A 1015 -5.23 3.68 41.92
N THR A 1016 -5.42 3.66 40.60
CA THR A 1016 -6.74 3.70 39.97
C THR A 1016 -6.78 2.84 38.69
N TYR A 1017 -7.74 1.92 38.72
CA TYR A 1017 -8.38 1.13 37.67
C TYR A 1017 -8.62 1.86 36.32
N ASP A 1018 -8.80 1.24 35.14
CA ASP A 1018 -8.99 -0.17 34.70
C ASP A 1018 -8.08 -0.46 33.46
N GLU A 1019 -7.59 -1.66 33.12
CA GLU A 1019 -8.27 -2.87 32.58
C GLU A 1019 -9.13 -2.61 31.31
N ALA A 1020 -9.01 -3.34 30.19
CA ALA A 1020 -8.11 -4.43 29.75
C ALA A 1020 -8.00 -4.39 28.19
N TYR A 1021 -7.72 -5.40 27.34
CA TYR A 1021 -7.53 -6.86 27.40
C TYR A 1021 -6.84 -7.33 26.09
N LEU A 1022 -5.92 -8.31 26.09
CA LEU A 1022 -5.70 -9.26 24.97
C LEU A 1022 -4.77 -10.42 25.38
N HIS A 1023 -5.08 -11.66 24.94
CA HIS A 1023 -4.32 -12.90 25.18
C HIS A 1023 -4.10 -13.67 23.86
N PRO A 1024 -3.03 -14.50 23.77
CA PRO A 1024 -2.96 -15.60 22.81
C PRO A 1024 -2.83 -17.00 23.45
N ILE A 1025 -3.71 -17.91 23.00
CA ILE A 1025 -3.50 -19.35 22.68
C ILE A 1025 -2.69 -20.25 23.65
N PRO A 1026 -3.32 -21.31 24.21
CA PRO A 1026 -2.65 -22.51 24.73
C PRO A 1026 -2.89 -23.75 23.85
N ASP A 1027 -1.98 -24.73 23.89
CA ASP A 1027 -2.12 -26.00 23.17
C ASP A 1027 -1.47 -27.18 23.94
N ASN A 1028 -2.28 -28.11 24.48
CA ASN A 1028 -2.03 -29.57 24.53
C ASN A 1028 -3.06 -30.36 25.38
N TYR A 1029 -3.18 -31.66 25.08
CA TYR A 1029 -3.97 -32.67 25.80
C TYR A 1029 -3.17 -33.32 26.95
N ASP A 1030 -3.82 -33.67 28.09
CA ASP A 1030 -4.16 -35.09 28.39
C ASP A 1030 -5.02 -35.29 29.69
N ARG A 1031 -6.13 -36.03 29.53
CA ARG A 1031 -6.93 -36.89 30.45
C ARG A 1031 -7.47 -36.45 31.86
N PRO A 1032 -8.59 -37.09 32.33
CA PRO A 1032 -9.35 -36.81 33.57
C PRO A 1032 -9.08 -37.91 34.66
N PRO A 1033 -9.89 -38.17 35.76
CA PRO A 1033 -11.23 -37.67 36.14
C PRO A 1033 -11.53 -37.45 37.67
N GLN A 1034 -12.84 -37.24 37.97
CA GLN A 1034 -13.54 -37.26 39.28
C GLN A 1034 -13.46 -35.95 40.13
N GLY A 1035 -14.53 -35.48 40.78
CA GLY A 1035 -15.94 -35.91 40.79
C GLY A 1035 -16.84 -35.15 41.79
N TYR A 1036 -18.12 -35.52 41.85
CA TYR A 1036 -19.18 -35.11 42.82
C TYR A 1036 -19.85 -33.72 42.72
N ASN A 1037 -21.19 -33.79 42.66
CA ASN A 1037 -22.26 -32.80 42.91
C ASN A 1037 -23.00 -33.31 44.21
N PRO A 1038 -24.11 -32.75 44.77
CA PRO A 1038 -24.87 -31.53 44.47
C PRO A 1038 -25.34 -30.71 45.72
N GLN A 1039 -26.32 -29.80 45.52
CA GLN A 1039 -27.20 -29.09 46.50
C GLN A 1039 -26.63 -27.81 47.16
N GLY A 1040 -27.42 -26.73 47.36
CA GLY A 1040 -28.77 -26.45 46.85
C GLY A 1040 -29.44 -25.17 47.42
N ASN A 1041 -30.48 -24.69 46.71
CA ASN A 1041 -31.58 -23.77 47.10
C ASN A 1041 -31.32 -22.32 47.63
N ILE A 1042 -31.83 -21.35 46.84
CA ILE A 1042 -32.90 -20.37 47.17
C ILE A 1042 -32.87 -19.67 48.56
N GLY A 1043 -32.81 -18.33 48.59
CA GLY A 1043 -33.09 -17.55 49.82
C GLY A 1043 -33.12 -16.01 49.65
N GLN A 1044 -34.32 -15.42 49.68
CA GLN A 1044 -34.65 -14.00 49.47
C GLN A 1044 -34.14 -12.97 50.52
N GLN A 1045 -34.32 -11.68 50.13
CA GLN A 1045 -34.83 -10.53 50.92
C GLN A 1045 -33.88 -9.45 51.53
N GLN A 1046 -34.48 -8.27 51.71
CA GLN A 1046 -33.89 -6.97 52.07
C GLN A 1046 -34.11 -6.66 53.57
N HIS A 1047 -33.22 -5.89 54.22
CA HIS A 1047 -33.55 -4.56 54.80
C HIS A 1047 -32.38 -3.85 55.52
N ASN A 1048 -32.51 -2.53 55.71
CA ASN A 1048 -31.59 -1.67 56.49
C ASN A 1048 -32.01 -1.60 57.97
N TYR A 1049 -31.06 -1.43 58.91
CA TYR A 1049 -31.34 -0.93 60.28
C TYR A 1049 -30.14 -0.22 60.99
N VAL A 1050 -30.05 1.10 60.81
CA VAL A 1050 -30.05 2.16 61.86
C VAL A 1050 -29.33 1.94 63.23
N LEU A 1051 -28.25 2.73 63.46
CA LEU A 1051 -27.75 3.32 64.75
C LEU A 1051 -27.18 2.38 65.87
N GLN A 1052 -26.47 2.81 66.93
CA GLN A 1052 -26.25 4.13 67.58
C GLN A 1052 -24.97 4.18 68.48
N ASN A 1053 -24.57 5.39 68.97
CA ASN A 1053 -23.81 5.71 70.22
C ASN A 1053 -22.27 5.46 70.28
N LEU A 1054 -21.42 6.21 71.02
CA LEU A 1054 -21.56 7.48 71.80
C LEU A 1054 -20.18 8.14 72.16
N GLN A 1055 -20.21 9.32 72.80
CA GLN A 1055 -19.13 10.13 73.45
C GLN A 1055 -18.25 10.98 72.51
N HIS A 1056 -18.25 12.33 72.55
CA HIS A 1056 -17.92 13.34 73.60
C HIS A 1056 -16.39 13.54 73.77
N GLU A 1057 -15.79 14.74 73.66
CA GLU A 1057 -16.27 16.15 73.49
C GLU A 1057 -15.38 16.93 72.47
N ASN A 1058 -15.32 18.27 72.28
CA ASN A 1058 -15.96 19.47 72.88
C ASN A 1058 -16.00 20.66 71.84
N PHE A 1059 -16.23 21.89 72.30
CA PHE A 1059 -16.31 23.21 71.61
C PHE A 1059 -15.46 24.26 72.41
N PRO A 1060 -15.36 25.60 72.12
CA PRO A 1060 -16.30 26.47 71.35
C PRO A 1060 -15.74 27.64 70.49
N GLN A 1061 -16.66 28.42 69.88
CA GLN A 1061 -16.55 29.85 69.48
C GLN A 1061 -15.62 30.22 68.27
N GLN A 1062 -15.84 31.30 67.47
CA GLN A 1062 -16.91 32.32 67.45
C GLN A 1062 -17.18 32.95 66.05
N GLN A 1063 -18.42 33.43 65.88
CA GLN A 1063 -19.01 34.49 65.02
C GLN A 1063 -18.22 35.25 63.91
N GLN A 1064 -18.93 35.42 62.77
CA GLN A 1064 -19.17 36.67 61.98
C GLN A 1064 -18.00 37.47 61.33
N GLY A 1065 -18.24 37.95 60.10
CA GLY A 1065 -17.49 39.06 59.47
C GLY A 1065 -17.82 39.27 57.99
N ASN A 1066 -18.20 40.49 57.59
CA ASN A 1066 -18.49 40.89 56.20
C ASN A 1066 -17.47 41.93 55.70
N MET A 1067 -17.19 41.91 54.39
CA MET A 1067 -16.75 43.02 53.48
C MET A 1067 -15.85 44.17 54.01
N ALA A 1068 -14.75 44.50 53.30
CA ALA A 1068 -14.62 45.75 52.52
C ALA A 1068 -13.21 46.08 51.93
N HIS A 1069 -13.22 46.58 50.68
CA HIS A 1069 -12.42 47.69 50.08
C HIS A 1069 -10.87 47.87 50.16
N THR A 1070 -10.24 47.78 48.98
CA THR A 1070 -9.27 48.71 48.30
C THR A 1070 -8.20 49.53 49.06
N GLN A 1071 -6.92 49.42 48.61
CA GLN A 1071 -5.90 50.47 48.27
C GLN A 1071 -4.47 49.84 48.16
N GLN A 1072 -3.39 50.41 47.58
CA GLN A 1072 -3.18 51.25 46.37
C GLN A 1072 -1.65 51.33 46.01
N GLN A 1073 -1.30 51.77 44.78
CA GLN A 1073 -0.06 52.47 44.34
C GLN A 1073 1.36 51.84 44.41
N SER A 1074 1.99 51.64 43.24
CA SER A 1074 3.21 52.34 42.72
C SER A 1074 3.50 51.83 41.28
N ASN A 1075 3.78 52.59 40.21
CA ASN A 1075 4.62 53.78 39.90
C ASN A 1075 6.11 53.42 39.64
N MET A 1076 6.80 53.87 38.57
CA MET A 1076 6.40 54.53 37.30
C MET A 1076 7.58 54.56 36.26
N GLU A 1077 7.38 55.18 35.07
CA GLU A 1077 8.38 55.78 34.13
C GLU A 1077 9.26 54.88 33.22
N GLU A 1078 9.65 55.25 31.98
CA GLU A 1078 9.02 56.12 30.94
C GLU A 1078 9.63 55.86 29.51
N ALA A 1079 9.30 56.67 28.48
CA ALA A 1079 9.62 56.49 27.03
C ALA A 1079 10.70 57.52 26.51
N PRO A 1080 10.80 58.06 25.25
CA PRO A 1080 9.99 57.97 24.00
C PRO A 1080 10.80 57.84 22.65
N GLN A 1081 10.26 58.35 21.53
CA GLN A 1081 10.63 58.16 20.09
C GLN A 1081 11.61 59.20 19.48
N GLN A 1082 12.14 58.96 18.26
CA GLN A 1082 12.26 59.98 17.16
C GLN A 1082 12.65 59.44 15.75
N ASP A 1083 12.44 60.26 14.69
CA ASP A 1083 12.41 59.92 13.25
C ASP A 1083 13.69 60.17 12.40
N ARG A 1084 13.79 59.54 11.20
CA ARG A 1084 14.29 60.20 9.94
C ARG A 1084 14.08 59.50 8.56
N VAL A 1085 12.90 59.67 7.96
CA VAL A 1085 12.59 60.34 6.66
C VAL A 1085 13.59 60.34 5.43
N LEU A 1086 13.03 60.16 4.21
CA LEU A 1086 13.56 60.33 2.79
C LEU A 1086 14.37 59.15 2.17
N ARG A 1087 14.32 58.83 0.85
CA ARG A 1087 13.83 59.55 -0.38
C ARG A 1087 13.38 58.59 -1.54
N HIS A 1088 12.51 59.07 -2.44
CA HIS A 1088 12.04 58.43 -3.73
C HIS A 1088 12.73 59.00 -4.99
N PRO A 1089 12.67 58.40 -6.21
CA PRO A 1089 11.55 58.45 -7.20
C PRO A 1089 10.98 57.03 -7.58
N GLN A 1090 9.77 56.80 -8.13
CA GLN A 1090 9.09 57.16 -9.42
C GLN A 1090 9.64 56.42 -10.68
N ASP A 1091 8.83 56.00 -11.67
CA ASP A 1091 7.60 56.65 -12.18
C ASP A 1091 6.63 55.75 -13.02
N ASN A 1092 5.38 56.21 -13.25
CA ASN A 1092 4.43 55.87 -14.34
C ASN A 1092 3.79 54.45 -14.49
N MET A 1093 2.55 54.27 -15.02
CA MET A 1093 1.32 55.11 -15.09
C MET A 1093 0.11 54.25 -15.55
N GLY A 1094 -1.13 54.60 -15.18
CA GLY A 1094 -2.36 54.01 -15.78
C GLY A 1094 -3.62 54.11 -14.89
N GLN A 1095 -4.71 54.69 -15.40
CA GLN A 1095 -5.99 54.90 -14.68
C GLN A 1095 -7.19 54.35 -15.47
N TYR A 1096 -8.24 53.89 -14.76
CA TYR A 1096 -9.68 54.06 -15.03
C TYR A 1096 -10.41 53.34 -13.86
N VAL A 1097 -11.39 53.81 -13.06
CA VAL A 1097 -12.20 55.03 -12.81
C VAL A 1097 -13.69 54.61 -12.74
N GLN A 1098 -14.35 54.92 -11.60
CA GLN A 1098 -15.81 54.84 -11.34
C GLN A 1098 -16.45 53.42 -11.25
N GLN A 1099 -17.54 53.17 -10.49
CA GLN A 1099 -18.37 54.07 -9.66
C GLN A 1099 -19.05 53.37 -8.45
N GLU A 1100 -19.34 54.16 -7.39
CA GLU A 1100 -20.42 54.11 -6.36
C GLU A 1100 -20.93 52.76 -5.75
N ARG A 1101 -21.01 52.57 -4.40
CA ARG A 1101 -21.86 53.22 -3.34
C ARG A 1101 -23.36 52.90 -3.49
N ILE A 1102 -24.19 52.72 -2.45
CA ILE A 1102 -24.13 52.52 -0.96
C ILE A 1102 -25.43 51.75 -0.61
N GLN A 1103 -25.45 50.85 0.39
CA GLN A 1103 -26.42 50.86 1.52
C GLN A 1103 -26.28 49.61 2.42
N SER A 1104 -25.94 49.85 3.68
CA SER A 1104 -26.18 48.95 4.81
C SER A 1104 -27.49 49.33 5.50
N TYR A 1105 -28.27 48.37 6.00
CA TYR A 1105 -29.19 48.63 7.11
C TYR A 1105 -29.42 47.40 8.01
N ASP A 1106 -29.75 47.68 9.26
CA ASP A 1106 -29.78 46.80 10.43
C ASP A 1106 -30.81 45.64 10.46
N ARG A 1107 -30.35 44.50 11.01
CA ARG A 1107 -30.96 43.68 12.12
C ARG A 1107 -32.25 42.86 11.94
N ILE A 1108 -32.23 41.75 12.71
CA ILE A 1108 -33.36 40.99 13.31
C ILE A 1108 -34.22 40.28 12.24
N HIS A 1109 -34.27 38.95 12.24
CA HIS A 1109 -34.69 38.17 13.41
C HIS A 1109 -33.90 36.89 13.74
#